data_AF-A0AAU4GH69-F1
#
_entry.id   AF-A0AAU4GH69-F1
#
_cell.length_a   1.000
_cell.length_b   1.000
_cell.length_c   1.000
_cell.angle_alpha   90.00
_cell.angle_beta   90.00
_cell.angle_gamma   90.00
#
_symmetry.space_group_name_H-M   'P 1'
#
loop_
_entity.id
_entity.type
_entity.pdbx_description
1 polymer ?
#
loop_
_entity_poly.entity_id
_entity_poly.type
_entity_poly.pdbx_seq_one_letter_code
_entity_poly.pdbx_strand_id
1 'polypeptide(L)'
;MSVPTLTRAVIALLASGVLLASAGCSDQPPSPGTPPSPNFTVSYAGAGDRLSGLSPTDRQEQVTDWTRTALAAHLELDSAQLRDTSFDTTPVREDGFSDLTRQPTGPGRSLLDGDTLHVLVPVGDPAPARTIGLQLDQYRTDSGADAPNVQVHHYRVHTDTDLVDIAADRQLPTGQERSALGYVSARLGSVDELKQFLDKTSHLSRLELRDSEVWADGWNWPAPAGAKVQAQDVSVLQRGYASHFGARPGFSLDPQDAETTQDLLAVVPGLSPDLAARIIGKDWAGSDFRSADEVGTWADAILFGEPTPEDPRSVGLPTDRTQLWALKGVLEGQHAYSQARYDGGLAGTQVGMTLFYTDYVAKNWTAGVGTGVPAKAVAGFVPDSDLVVPWSQCGSAGSDSESGRLWFGQADTAFGYGADSVDLGAQATRLFARSNADGGKEVETSYGFGRGLRWWDENYAAVAAYEPQYQRLDQLMRWSGALDWLSAKDSATLPTLPDAQVESTLTFANWFAQHPELKERAPVDFVKPSSATEEALAHTPSPAYQQCGGQWIEGGVSLSNSTDRTNGQDYHPDLPSQVKRAGLFEPDAGFDDGDGTGHLTQVSVDDSHTASEHVRRDFSPRPDGANEVETTGDGRNVAPLGAVKAWLSQNTPRKLSLLLSAGHGLVSETLGFQGKQLGKLTAQQHGDLVTVQWSRGPLDRVRQAMESVQNKLVASPSPGSPPPADGVLYGFTDADGRQLLRVGGKDDPWLSISDQIPPADDNLAFRIGEPNPGQRNDPVRYYLGTLVPAPDVLGGKHWLTATPDPHGGQASVVASDPPADTGSPVRVSTPDGRESVLYPHDGRLVLDANDPLLGLNGTTEGAALLRGFTAVDAAMHNAAEAKDGFLRGVELGGDGVALVGDGQVILVPADHPWAARALGAKSADPAHRMPLLLVEGNQVLIVDESPLTATGPPQRMGLGDAKTLAAAGVTIYVHEHFRSTLTFEDGPVITSSLPSDTKVTVRQVKTQQHQAVQPEVRVYGGGGGGSNGKWLRVDLFPSGPTISTATPTTTPTTATSSPAGADGTPATGTTVALICPDTNEKLAGCGSTD
;
A
#
# COMPACT_ATOMS: atom_id res chain seq x y z
N MET A 1 34.89 28.27 -49.01
CA MET A 1 36.36 28.46 -49.16
C MET A 1 36.92 28.95 -47.83
N SER A 2 38.17 28.60 -47.53
CA SER A 2 39.07 29.28 -46.58
C SER A 2 38.59 29.55 -45.14
N VAL A 3 38.97 28.67 -44.23
CA VAL A 3 39.23 29.02 -42.81
C VAL A 3 40.58 29.75 -42.73
N PRO A 4 40.80 30.64 -41.73
CA PRO A 4 42.09 30.58 -41.03
C PRO A 4 41.98 30.71 -39.49
N THR A 5 42.75 29.88 -38.78
CA THR A 5 43.00 29.92 -37.33
C THR A 5 44.40 30.48 -37.03
N LEU A 6 44.54 31.33 -36.01
CA LEU A 6 45.79 31.68 -35.29
C LEU A 6 45.40 32.58 -34.08
N THR A 7 45.82 32.48 -32.81
CA THR A 7 46.79 31.69 -32.00
C THR A 7 47.90 32.54 -31.34
N ARG A 8 47.64 32.93 -30.07
CA ARG A 8 48.56 33.19 -28.91
C ARG A 8 49.72 34.22 -28.96
N ALA A 9 49.60 35.29 -28.15
CA ALA A 9 50.63 35.90 -27.28
C ALA A 9 49.95 36.83 -26.22
N VAL A 10 50.23 36.96 -24.90
CA VAL A 10 51.12 36.34 -23.87
C VAL A 10 52.36 37.18 -23.41
N ILE A 11 52.49 37.36 -22.07
CA ILE A 11 53.57 38.07 -21.27
C ILE A 11 53.54 39.63 -21.38
N ALA A 12 53.71 40.47 -20.33
CA ALA A 12 54.23 40.28 -18.96
C ALA A 12 53.50 41.07 -17.84
N LEU A 13 53.87 40.72 -16.60
CA LEU A 13 53.61 41.30 -15.26
C LEU A 13 53.42 42.83 -15.11
N LEU A 14 52.56 43.21 -14.16
CA LEU A 14 53.00 43.67 -12.83
C LEU A 14 51.89 43.51 -11.77
N ALA A 15 52.27 43.36 -10.50
CA ALA A 15 51.37 43.01 -9.40
C ALA A 15 51.36 44.07 -8.29
N SER A 16 50.20 44.25 -7.65
CA SER A 16 50.03 44.86 -6.33
C SER A 16 48.80 44.24 -5.69
N GLY A 17 48.98 43.63 -4.51
CA GLY A 17 47.98 42.74 -3.91
C GLY A 17 46.92 43.48 -3.08
N VAL A 18 45.72 42.92 -3.06
CA VAL A 18 44.70 43.18 -2.04
C VAL A 18 44.40 41.85 -1.35
N LEU A 19 44.72 41.75 -0.07
CA LEU A 19 44.38 40.59 0.76
C LEU A 19 42.93 40.72 1.24
N LEU A 20 41.99 40.12 0.51
CA LEU A 20 40.66 39.82 1.02
C LEU A 20 40.65 38.41 1.58
N ALA A 21 40.37 38.28 2.88
CA ALA A 21 40.21 36.99 3.53
C ALA A 21 38.82 36.42 3.20
N SER A 22 38.73 35.67 2.10
CA SER A 22 37.56 34.87 1.78
C SER A 22 37.43 33.73 2.80
N ALA A 23 36.53 33.89 3.77
CA ALA A 23 36.02 32.75 4.54
C ALA A 23 35.28 31.83 3.56
N GLY A 24 35.90 30.69 3.25
CA GLY A 24 35.35 29.75 2.28
C GLY A 24 34.19 28.96 2.88
N CYS A 25 32.97 29.43 2.69
CA CYS A 25 31.81 28.55 2.68
C CYS A 25 32.00 27.56 1.52
N SER A 26 32.36 26.33 1.84
CA SER A 26 32.44 25.26 0.86
C SER A 26 31.04 24.68 0.66
N ASP A 27 30.31 25.20 -0.33
CA ASP A 27 29.01 24.67 -0.79
C ASP A 27 29.17 23.33 -1.54
N GLN A 28 30.08 22.48 -1.06
CA GLN A 28 30.22 21.10 -1.46
C GLN A 28 29.29 20.29 -0.55
N PRO A 29 28.22 19.67 -1.06
CA PRO A 29 27.31 18.89 -0.23
C PRO A 29 28.09 17.80 0.50
N PRO A 30 27.72 17.46 1.75
CA PRO A 30 28.42 16.44 2.52
C PRO A 30 28.49 15.15 1.69
N SER A 31 29.69 14.61 1.54
CA SER A 31 29.85 13.31 0.89
C SER A 31 28.98 12.30 1.66
N PRO A 32 28.15 11.49 0.98
CA PRO A 32 27.22 10.59 1.66
C PRO A 32 27.99 9.73 2.64
N GLY A 33 27.67 9.89 3.93
CA GLY A 33 28.36 9.20 5.00
C GLY A 33 28.22 7.68 4.82
N THR A 34 29.14 6.93 5.42
CA THR A 34 28.87 5.50 5.64
C THR A 34 27.53 5.40 6.38
N PRO A 35 26.53 4.68 5.84
CA PRO A 35 25.22 4.65 6.47
C PRO A 35 25.35 4.12 7.91
N PRO A 36 24.57 4.64 8.87
CA PRO A 36 24.56 4.10 10.22
C PRO A 36 24.24 2.60 10.19
N SER A 37 24.81 1.85 11.13
CA SER A 37 24.36 0.48 11.38
C SER A 37 22.88 0.50 11.80
N PRO A 38 22.08 -0.51 11.40
CA PRO A 38 20.70 -0.60 11.87
C PRO A 38 20.66 -0.68 13.40
N ASN A 39 19.68 0.00 13.99
CA ASN A 39 19.31 -0.13 15.40
C ASN A 39 18.54 -1.44 15.61
N PHE A 40 17.64 -1.76 14.69
CA PHE A 40 16.88 -3.00 14.65
C PHE A 40 16.48 -3.33 13.21
N THR A 41 16.04 -4.56 12.98
CA THR A 41 15.55 -5.06 11.70
C THR A 41 14.10 -5.53 11.84
N VAL A 42 13.28 -5.30 10.83
CA VAL A 42 11.94 -5.87 10.71
C VAL A 42 11.98 -7.03 9.72
N SER A 43 11.34 -8.15 10.01
CA SER A 43 11.11 -9.23 9.05
C SER A 43 9.61 -9.30 8.74
N TYR A 44 9.23 -9.02 7.49
CA TYR A 44 7.83 -9.08 7.06
C TYR A 44 7.50 -10.36 6.28
N ALA A 45 8.41 -11.34 6.21
CA ALA A 45 8.21 -12.63 5.56
C ALA A 45 6.91 -13.35 5.97
N GLY A 46 6.50 -13.24 7.25
CA GLY A 46 5.22 -13.80 7.75
C GLY A 46 3.96 -13.11 7.20
N ALA A 47 4.10 -11.98 6.52
CA ALA A 47 3.04 -11.27 5.83
C ALA A 47 3.26 -11.19 4.29
N GLY A 48 4.41 -11.65 3.79
CA GLY A 48 4.85 -11.49 2.40
C GLY A 48 3.84 -12.01 1.36
N ASP A 49 3.16 -13.12 1.65
CA ASP A 49 2.08 -13.67 0.82
C ASP A 49 0.97 -12.64 0.52
N ARG A 50 0.64 -11.74 1.45
CA ARG A 50 -0.42 -10.73 1.26
C ARG A 50 0.02 -9.57 0.36
N LEU A 51 1.30 -9.50 -0.01
CA LEU A 51 1.83 -8.63 -1.06
C LEU A 51 1.59 -9.20 -2.47
N SER A 52 1.13 -10.44 -2.61
CA SER A 52 0.76 -11.02 -3.90
C SER A 52 -0.49 -10.33 -4.47
N GLY A 53 -0.46 -10.04 -5.77
CA GLY A 53 -1.53 -9.34 -6.49
C GLY A 53 -1.50 -7.80 -6.41
N LEU A 54 -0.83 -7.22 -5.41
CA LEU A 54 -0.61 -5.78 -5.29
C LEU A 54 0.37 -5.26 -6.37
N SER A 55 0.24 -3.99 -6.80
CA SER A 55 1.21 -3.39 -7.72
C SER A 55 2.57 -3.16 -7.02
N PRO A 56 3.68 -2.98 -7.76
CA PRO A 56 4.99 -2.72 -7.14
C PRO A 56 5.00 -1.52 -6.20
N THR A 57 4.19 -0.50 -6.49
CA THR A 57 4.02 0.69 -5.65
C THR A 57 3.24 0.35 -4.38
N ASP A 58 2.06 -0.27 -4.50
CA ASP A 58 1.22 -0.62 -3.34
C ASP A 58 1.92 -1.62 -2.41
N ARG A 59 2.76 -2.51 -2.97
CA ARG A 59 3.64 -3.40 -2.18
C ARG A 59 4.64 -2.62 -1.34
N GLN A 60 5.26 -1.58 -1.89
CA GLN A 60 6.21 -0.74 -1.17
C GLN A 60 5.51 0.09 -0.09
N GLU A 61 4.39 0.72 -0.42
CA GLU A 61 3.56 1.45 0.54
C GLU A 61 3.07 0.54 1.68
N GLN A 62 2.59 -0.66 1.37
CA GLN A 62 2.13 -1.67 2.33
C GLN A 62 3.24 -2.13 3.29
N VAL A 63 4.45 -2.40 2.78
CA VAL A 63 5.61 -2.73 3.62
C VAL A 63 6.02 -1.54 4.49
N THR A 64 5.87 -0.31 3.99
CA THR A 64 6.14 0.91 4.76
C THR A 64 5.12 1.10 5.89
N ASP A 65 3.84 0.76 5.68
CA ASP A 65 2.82 0.74 6.74
C ASP A 65 3.13 -0.31 7.81
N TRP A 66 3.51 -1.53 7.40
CA TRP A 66 3.96 -2.59 8.32
C TRP A 66 5.25 -2.21 9.06
N THR A 67 6.12 -1.40 8.45
CA THR A 67 7.31 -0.84 9.11
C THR A 67 6.92 0.14 10.22
N ARG A 68 5.82 0.91 10.05
CA ARG A 68 5.23 1.74 11.12
C ARG A 68 4.65 0.89 12.25
N THR A 69 3.87 -0.16 11.95
CA THR A 69 3.35 -1.09 12.98
C THR A 69 4.49 -1.82 13.73
N ALA A 70 5.57 -2.19 13.02
CA ALA A 70 6.75 -2.80 13.64
C ALA A 70 7.52 -1.82 14.53
N LEU A 71 7.59 -0.53 14.18
CA LEU A 71 8.16 0.51 15.03
C LEU A 71 7.30 0.73 16.29
N ALA A 72 5.96 0.70 16.19
CA ALA A 72 5.07 0.76 17.35
C ALA A 72 5.30 -0.42 18.33
N ALA A 73 5.56 -1.63 17.80
CA ALA A 73 5.96 -2.77 18.63
C ALA A 73 7.35 -2.55 19.28
N HIS A 74 8.34 -2.04 18.54
CA HIS A 74 9.69 -1.77 19.05
C HIS A 74 9.76 -0.68 20.14
N LEU A 75 8.82 0.28 20.11
CA LEU A 75 8.67 1.32 21.14
C LEU A 75 7.83 0.85 22.35
N GLU A 76 7.35 -0.40 22.36
CA GLU A 76 6.44 -0.97 23.36
C GLU A 76 5.15 -0.16 23.61
N LEU A 77 4.60 0.53 22.58
CA LEU A 77 3.40 1.35 22.71
C LEU A 77 2.20 0.57 23.29
N ASP A 78 1.36 1.24 24.08
CA ASP A 78 0.12 0.64 24.59
C ASP A 78 -1.05 0.71 23.58
N SER A 79 -2.12 -0.04 23.85
CA SER A 79 -3.32 -0.09 22.99
C SER A 79 -3.99 1.27 22.75
N ALA A 80 -3.85 2.24 23.65
CA ALA A 80 -4.45 3.58 23.53
C ALA A 80 -3.56 4.49 22.66
N GLN A 81 -2.24 4.49 22.89
CA GLN A 81 -1.28 5.15 22.00
C GLN A 81 -1.41 4.64 20.56
N LEU A 82 -1.52 3.31 20.38
CA LEU A 82 -1.73 2.70 19.06
C LEU A 82 -3.06 3.14 18.42
N ARG A 83 -4.17 3.15 19.18
CA ARG A 83 -5.47 3.65 18.71
C ARG A 83 -5.33 5.08 18.21
N ASP A 84 -4.77 5.97 19.02
CA ASP A 84 -4.72 7.40 18.73
C ASP A 84 -3.89 7.72 17.47
N THR A 85 -2.82 6.95 17.22
CA THR A 85 -1.97 7.10 16.02
C THR A 85 -2.41 6.26 14.80
N SER A 86 -3.45 5.41 14.88
CA SER A 86 -3.82 4.51 13.77
C SER A 86 -5.32 4.29 13.52
N PHE A 87 -6.25 4.82 14.32
CA PHE A 87 -7.70 4.56 14.21
C PHE A 87 -8.32 4.85 12.82
N ASP A 88 -7.70 5.72 12.04
CA ASP A 88 -8.10 6.12 10.70
C ASP A 88 -7.36 5.37 9.57
N THR A 89 -6.50 4.41 9.92
CA THR A 89 -5.72 3.56 9.00
C THR A 89 -6.08 2.07 9.16
N THR A 90 -5.65 1.22 8.23
CA THR A 90 -5.85 -0.23 8.28
C THR A 90 -4.53 -1.01 8.17
N PRO A 91 -4.41 -2.21 8.77
CA PRO A 91 -3.22 -3.06 8.63
C PRO A 91 -2.97 -3.61 7.22
N VAL A 92 -3.96 -3.50 6.32
CA VAL A 92 -3.82 -3.82 4.89
C VAL A 92 -4.44 -2.74 4.01
N ARG A 93 -3.86 -2.53 2.82
CA ARG A 93 -4.43 -1.73 1.74
C ARG A 93 -5.40 -2.58 0.91
N GLU A 94 -6.58 -2.02 0.66
CA GLU A 94 -7.61 -2.54 -0.25
C GLU A 94 -8.35 -1.34 -0.88
N ASP A 95 -8.50 -1.33 -2.21
CA ASP A 95 -9.18 -0.27 -2.98
C ASP A 95 -10.54 0.15 -2.41
N GLY A 96 -11.35 -0.79 -1.92
CA GLY A 96 -12.71 -0.53 -1.44
C GLY A 96 -12.79 0.13 -0.07
N PHE A 97 -11.64 0.33 0.60
CA PHE A 97 -11.53 1.01 1.89
C PHE A 97 -10.80 2.37 1.77
N SER A 98 -10.41 2.80 0.56
CA SER A 98 -9.62 4.01 0.33
C SER A 98 -10.32 5.31 0.76
N ASP A 99 -11.66 5.31 0.81
CA ASP A 99 -12.46 6.44 1.28
C ASP A 99 -12.90 6.31 2.76
N LEU A 100 -12.84 5.09 3.31
CA LEU A 100 -13.11 4.81 4.73
C LEU A 100 -11.88 5.05 5.62
N THR A 101 -10.70 5.15 5.02
CA THR A 101 -9.39 5.27 5.68
C THR A 101 -8.61 6.48 5.20
N ARG A 102 -7.61 6.90 5.97
CA ARG A 102 -6.63 7.95 5.65
C ARG A 102 -5.23 7.35 5.52
N GLN A 103 -5.09 6.36 4.64
CA GLN A 103 -3.79 5.70 4.44
C GLN A 103 -2.75 6.69 3.89
N PRO A 104 -1.64 6.98 4.59
CA PRO A 104 -0.61 7.89 4.09
C PRO A 104 0.05 7.28 2.85
N THR A 105 0.53 8.12 1.92
CA THR A 105 1.22 7.66 0.71
C THR A 105 2.58 8.33 0.53
N GLY A 106 3.43 7.72 -0.28
CA GLY A 106 4.78 8.19 -0.54
C GLY A 106 5.79 7.72 0.50
N PRO A 107 7.03 8.22 0.45
CA PRO A 107 8.17 7.65 1.18
C PRO A 107 8.06 7.71 2.71
N GLY A 108 7.33 8.70 3.26
CA GLY A 108 7.32 8.99 4.70
C GLY A 108 6.17 8.34 5.46
N ARG A 109 6.39 8.05 6.75
CA ARG A 109 5.33 7.79 7.76
C ARG A 109 5.69 8.46 9.08
N SER A 110 4.67 8.85 9.85
CA SER A 110 4.81 9.32 11.23
C SER A 110 4.13 8.38 12.23
N LEU A 111 4.63 8.38 13.46
CA LEU A 111 4.12 7.65 14.62
C LEU A 111 4.39 8.49 15.88
N LEU A 112 3.41 8.72 16.75
CA LEU A 112 3.60 9.48 17.98
C LEU A 112 3.91 8.55 19.16
N ASP A 113 4.98 8.85 19.91
CA ASP A 113 5.27 8.26 21.23
C ASP A 113 5.48 9.39 22.26
N GLY A 114 4.44 9.64 23.07
CA GLY A 114 4.42 10.71 24.06
C GLY A 114 4.76 12.07 23.46
N ASP A 115 5.85 12.69 23.94
CA ASP A 115 6.36 13.99 23.47
C ASP A 115 7.23 13.89 22.18
N THR A 116 7.25 12.76 21.47
CA THR A 116 8.15 12.50 20.33
C THR A 116 7.39 12.02 19.09
N LEU A 117 7.55 12.73 17.97
CA LEU A 117 7.14 12.21 16.67
C LEU A 117 8.27 11.40 16.03
N HIS A 118 8.03 10.10 15.82
CA HIS A 118 8.93 9.21 15.11
C HIS A 118 8.59 9.27 13.62
N VAL A 119 9.57 9.60 12.77
CA VAL A 119 9.38 9.82 11.32
C VAL A 119 10.23 8.84 10.52
N LEU A 120 9.58 7.90 9.84
CA LEU A 120 10.21 6.93 8.94
C LEU A 120 10.53 7.59 7.58
N VAL A 121 11.76 7.38 7.09
CA VAL A 121 12.28 7.92 5.81
C VAL A 121 13.11 6.85 5.08
N PRO A 122 12.98 6.63 3.76
CA PRO A 122 13.72 5.57 3.08
C PRO A 122 15.17 5.98 2.79
N VAL A 123 16.11 5.06 3.05
CA VAL A 123 17.53 5.26 2.74
C VAL A 123 17.73 5.31 1.22
N GLY A 124 17.96 6.52 0.70
CA GLY A 124 18.09 6.79 -0.73
C GLY A 124 16.94 7.62 -1.31
N ASP A 125 16.04 8.12 -0.48
CA ASP A 125 15.12 9.22 -0.83
C ASP A 125 15.89 10.36 -1.53
N PRO A 126 15.46 10.84 -2.72
CA PRO A 126 16.09 11.97 -3.39
C PRO A 126 15.81 13.33 -2.74
N ALA A 127 14.81 13.42 -1.83
CA ALA A 127 14.38 14.66 -1.17
C ALA A 127 14.00 14.43 0.32
N PRO A 128 14.87 13.84 1.16
CA PRO A 128 14.51 13.43 2.52
C PRO A 128 14.08 14.60 3.42
N ALA A 129 14.64 15.79 3.21
CA ALA A 129 14.22 17.01 3.93
C ALA A 129 12.76 17.40 3.63
N ARG A 130 12.29 17.16 2.39
CA ARG A 130 10.87 17.31 2.03
C ARG A 130 10.06 16.24 2.74
N THR A 131 10.45 14.98 2.64
CA THR A 131 9.74 13.85 3.26
C THR A 131 9.54 14.06 4.76
N ILE A 132 10.59 14.40 5.52
CA ILE A 132 10.48 14.69 6.96
C ILE A 132 9.57 15.90 7.21
N GLY A 133 9.78 17.00 6.49
CA GLY A 133 9.01 18.22 6.70
C GLY A 133 7.52 18.09 6.37
N LEU A 134 7.15 17.27 5.37
CA LEU A 134 5.74 16.97 5.08
C LEU A 134 5.07 16.13 6.17
N GLN A 135 5.80 15.20 6.81
CA GLN A 135 5.27 14.44 7.96
C GLN A 135 5.12 15.34 9.21
N LEU A 136 6.07 16.26 9.44
CA LEU A 136 5.97 17.29 10.49
C LEU A 136 4.80 18.24 10.27
N ASP A 137 4.59 18.69 9.03
CA ASP A 137 3.48 19.57 8.66
C ASP A 137 2.13 18.86 8.79
N GLN A 138 2.01 17.62 8.30
CA GLN A 138 0.78 16.84 8.45
C GLN A 138 0.43 16.61 9.93
N TYR A 139 1.41 16.23 10.77
CA TYR A 139 1.17 16.06 12.20
C TYR A 139 0.69 17.35 12.88
N ARG A 140 1.28 18.51 12.55
CA ARG A 140 0.83 19.80 13.09
C ARG A 140 -0.56 20.18 12.60
N THR A 141 -0.85 19.94 11.34
CA THR A 141 -2.18 20.14 10.72
C THR A 141 -3.25 19.25 11.36
N ASP A 142 -2.93 18.00 11.69
CA ASP A 142 -3.87 17.05 12.31
C ASP A 142 -4.07 17.31 13.81
N SER A 143 -3.00 17.43 14.60
CA SER A 143 -3.08 17.60 16.07
C SER A 143 -3.32 19.05 16.51
N GLY A 144 -3.03 20.04 15.65
CA GLY A 144 -3.07 21.47 15.94
C GLY A 144 -1.78 22.05 16.53
N ALA A 145 -0.72 21.24 16.73
CA ALA A 145 0.57 21.70 17.27
C ALA A 145 1.75 20.87 16.77
N ASP A 146 2.96 21.44 16.74
CA ASP A 146 4.18 20.64 16.54
C ASP A 146 4.41 19.76 17.78
N ALA A 147 4.75 18.48 17.57
CA ALA A 147 5.22 17.61 18.65
C ALA A 147 6.48 18.23 19.32
N PRO A 148 6.68 18.13 20.64
CA PRO A 148 7.83 18.75 21.30
C PRO A 148 9.19 18.30 20.74
N ASN A 149 9.30 17.01 20.42
CA ASN A 149 10.49 16.39 19.84
C ASN A 149 10.15 15.60 18.57
N VAL A 150 11.18 15.34 17.77
CA VAL A 150 11.16 14.47 16.60
C VAL A 150 12.35 13.51 16.64
N GLN A 151 12.17 12.29 16.14
CA GLN A 151 13.26 11.36 15.84
C GLN A 151 13.07 10.80 14.43
N VAL A 152 14.10 10.89 13.59
CA VAL A 152 14.08 10.34 12.23
C VAL A 152 14.59 8.90 12.23
N HIS A 153 13.90 8.02 11.51
CA HIS A 153 14.19 6.58 11.39
C HIS A 153 14.40 6.24 9.91
N HIS A 154 15.66 6.05 9.52
CA HIS A 154 16.05 5.73 8.15
C HIS A 154 15.87 4.24 7.90
N TYR A 155 14.96 3.86 6.99
CA TYR A 155 14.63 2.46 6.69
C TYR A 155 15.10 2.01 5.29
N ARG A 156 15.47 0.74 5.14
CA ARG A 156 15.75 0.12 3.82
C ARG A 156 15.06 -1.23 3.70
N VAL A 157 14.15 -1.36 2.74
CA VAL A 157 13.49 -2.62 2.38
C VAL A 157 14.41 -3.49 1.50
N HIS A 158 14.53 -4.76 1.85
CA HIS A 158 15.27 -5.80 1.11
C HIS A 158 14.29 -6.86 0.60
N THR A 159 13.79 -6.68 -0.62
CA THR A 159 12.70 -7.49 -1.22
C THR A 159 13.12 -8.89 -1.68
N ASP A 160 14.39 -9.25 -1.49
CA ASP A 160 14.98 -10.56 -1.74
C ASP A 160 15.10 -11.41 -0.46
N THR A 161 15.02 -10.79 0.72
CA THR A 161 15.07 -11.47 2.04
C THR A 161 13.83 -11.22 2.92
N ASP A 162 12.90 -10.39 2.45
CA ASP A 162 11.73 -9.89 3.17
C ASP A 162 12.05 -9.26 4.55
N LEU A 163 13.09 -8.41 4.53
CA LEU A 163 13.59 -7.64 5.68
C LEU A 163 13.48 -6.13 5.44
N VAL A 164 13.46 -5.36 6.53
CA VAL A 164 13.66 -3.91 6.53
C VAL A 164 14.70 -3.55 7.60
N ASP A 165 15.85 -3.01 7.21
CA ASP A 165 16.82 -2.42 8.15
C ASP A 165 16.30 -1.05 8.61
N ILE A 166 16.36 -0.74 9.91
CA ILE A 166 16.00 0.58 10.46
C ILE A 166 17.14 1.12 11.31
N ALA A 167 17.63 2.32 10.98
CA ALA A 167 18.60 3.07 11.78
C ALA A 167 17.98 4.39 12.26
N ALA A 168 18.04 4.66 13.57
CA ALA A 168 17.45 5.86 14.16
C ALA A 168 18.49 6.95 14.37
N ASP A 169 18.20 8.15 13.88
CA ASP A 169 18.93 9.35 14.22
C ASP A 169 18.72 9.73 15.70
N ARG A 170 19.47 10.73 16.16
CA ARG A 170 19.26 11.30 17.50
C ARG A 170 17.93 12.06 17.54
N GLN A 171 17.14 11.83 18.59
CA GLN A 171 15.98 12.68 18.95
C GLN A 171 16.41 14.16 19.13
N LEU A 172 15.65 15.07 18.53
CA LEU A 172 15.88 16.53 18.55
C LEU A 172 14.58 17.29 18.82
N PRO A 173 14.63 18.54 19.36
CA PRO A 173 13.46 19.39 19.46
C PRO A 173 12.95 19.76 18.06
N THR A 174 11.64 19.68 17.82
CA THR A 174 11.06 19.82 16.46
C THR A 174 11.39 21.15 15.78
N GLY A 175 11.42 22.25 16.54
CA GLY A 175 11.85 23.56 16.01
C GLY A 175 13.32 23.61 15.56
N GLN A 176 14.20 22.79 16.15
CA GLN A 176 15.58 22.64 15.69
C GLN A 176 15.63 21.88 14.37
N GLU A 177 14.88 20.78 14.25
CA GLU A 177 14.85 19.97 13.03
C GLU A 177 14.23 20.74 11.85
N ARG A 178 13.08 21.38 12.07
CA ARG A 178 12.49 22.33 11.10
C ARG A 178 13.53 23.34 10.60
N SER A 179 14.27 23.97 11.51
CA SER A 179 15.33 24.93 11.16
C SER A 179 16.48 24.32 10.35
N ALA A 180 16.89 23.08 10.66
CA ALA A 180 17.93 22.36 9.94
C ALA A 180 17.50 21.94 8.53
N LEU A 181 16.23 21.61 8.35
CA LEU A 181 15.62 21.19 7.08
C LEU A 181 15.08 22.37 6.23
N GLY A 182 15.41 23.61 6.60
CA GLY A 182 15.16 24.81 5.79
C GLY A 182 13.81 25.50 6.01
N TYR A 183 13.18 25.34 7.17
CA TYR A 183 11.97 26.07 7.55
C TYR A 183 12.26 27.59 7.73
N VAL A 184 11.37 28.43 7.22
CA VAL A 184 11.48 29.90 7.22
C VAL A 184 10.16 30.48 7.69
N SER A 185 10.19 31.37 8.70
CA SER A 185 9.06 32.20 9.11
C SER A 185 9.33 33.67 8.73
N ALA A 186 8.34 34.36 8.18
CA ALA A 186 8.46 35.78 7.82
C ALA A 186 7.14 36.55 7.96
N ARG A 187 7.23 37.80 8.41
CA ARG A 187 6.16 38.80 8.34
C ARG A 187 5.92 39.21 6.88
N LEU A 188 4.66 39.34 6.48
CA LEU A 188 4.23 39.74 5.13
C LEU A 188 3.56 41.14 5.14
N GLY A 189 4.25 42.15 5.66
CA GLY A 189 3.71 43.52 5.79
C GLY A 189 3.74 44.35 4.49
N SER A 190 4.49 43.91 3.49
CA SER A 190 4.71 44.64 2.23
C SER A 190 5.01 43.71 1.06
N VAL A 191 4.82 44.20 -0.16
CA VAL A 191 5.04 43.46 -1.41
C VAL A 191 6.47 42.92 -1.51
N ASP A 192 7.46 43.68 -1.02
CA ASP A 192 8.86 43.28 -1.10
C ASP A 192 9.26 42.30 0.02
N GLU A 193 8.51 42.22 1.12
CA GLU A 193 8.62 41.12 2.10
C GLU A 193 7.98 39.83 1.54
N LEU A 194 6.82 39.93 0.87
CA LEU A 194 6.18 38.80 0.18
C LEU A 194 7.07 38.20 -0.92
N LYS A 195 7.71 39.05 -1.74
CA LYS A 195 8.73 38.59 -2.71
C LYS A 195 9.90 37.90 -2.00
N GLN A 196 10.47 38.53 -0.97
CA GLN A 196 11.59 37.94 -0.20
C GLN A 196 11.24 36.62 0.49
N PHE A 197 9.97 36.37 0.83
CA PHE A 197 9.51 35.08 1.30
C PHE A 197 9.47 34.05 0.16
N LEU A 198 8.77 34.36 -0.94
CA LEU A 198 8.61 33.48 -2.11
C LEU A 198 9.93 33.19 -2.85
N ASP A 199 10.89 34.11 -2.82
CA ASP A 199 12.25 33.89 -3.33
C ASP A 199 12.98 32.82 -2.50
N LYS A 200 12.79 32.85 -1.17
CA LYS A 200 13.42 31.94 -0.19
C LYS A 200 12.68 30.63 0.03
N THR A 201 11.39 30.53 -0.30
CA THR A 201 10.60 29.32 -0.09
C THR A 201 10.14 28.69 -1.41
N SER A 202 9.67 27.45 -1.31
CA SER A 202 9.08 26.65 -2.38
C SER A 202 7.79 25.96 -1.96
N HIS A 203 7.48 25.99 -0.65
CA HIS A 203 6.40 25.22 -0.04
C HIS A 203 5.78 26.01 1.11
N LEU A 204 4.51 26.44 0.98
CA LEU A 204 3.79 27.08 2.09
C LEU A 204 3.37 26.02 3.14
N SER A 205 3.58 26.33 4.41
CA SER A 205 3.37 25.42 5.55
C SER A 205 2.35 25.98 6.56
N ARG A 206 2.31 27.31 6.74
CA ARG A 206 1.38 27.98 7.65
C ARG A 206 1.14 29.44 7.23
N LEU A 207 -0.05 29.95 7.51
CA LEU A 207 -0.35 31.38 7.56
C LEU A 207 -0.94 31.72 8.95
N GLU A 208 -0.51 32.80 9.58
CA GLU A 208 -0.90 33.15 10.96
C GLU A 208 -1.01 34.68 11.15
N LEU A 209 -1.92 35.10 12.03
CA LEU A 209 -2.06 36.48 12.51
C LEU A 209 -1.38 36.61 13.88
N ARG A 210 -0.27 37.35 13.94
CA ARG A 210 0.45 37.67 15.18
C ARG A 210 0.31 39.17 15.42
N ASP A 211 -0.36 39.60 16.50
CA ASP A 211 -0.64 41.02 16.80
C ASP A 211 -1.30 41.80 15.63
N SER A 212 -2.24 41.16 14.93
CA SER A 212 -2.86 41.64 13.67
C SER A 212 -1.92 41.79 12.46
N GLU A 213 -0.68 41.31 12.55
CA GLU A 213 0.26 41.24 11.44
C GLU A 213 0.23 39.86 10.80
N VAL A 214 0.19 39.77 9.46
CA VAL A 214 0.23 38.48 8.76
C VAL A 214 1.67 37.94 8.74
N TRP A 215 1.84 36.70 9.17
CA TRP A 215 3.06 35.92 9.08
C TRP A 215 2.81 34.67 8.23
N ALA A 216 3.79 34.29 7.42
CA ALA A 216 3.82 33.02 6.71
C ALA A 216 5.02 32.20 7.14
N ASP A 217 4.81 30.90 7.26
CA ASP A 217 5.86 29.92 7.42
C ASP A 217 5.90 28.99 6.19
N GLY A 218 7.09 28.58 5.79
CA GLY A 218 7.28 27.69 4.64
C GLY A 218 8.71 27.18 4.51
N TRP A 219 8.93 26.27 3.57
CA TRP A 219 10.21 25.56 3.42
C TRP A 219 11.03 26.07 2.23
N ASN A 220 12.34 26.16 2.43
CA ASN A 220 13.34 26.40 1.40
C ASN A 220 13.86 25.08 0.83
N TRP A 221 13.04 24.40 0.01
CA TRP A 221 13.46 23.18 -0.69
C TRP A 221 13.77 23.48 -2.17
N PRO A 222 14.61 22.67 -2.83
CA PRO A 222 14.80 22.76 -4.27
C PRO A 222 13.48 22.51 -5.01
N ALA A 223 12.94 23.54 -5.66
CA ALA A 223 11.80 23.42 -6.57
C ALA A 223 12.29 23.16 -8.01
N PRO A 224 11.59 22.33 -8.80
CA PRO A 224 11.78 22.27 -10.24
C PRO A 224 11.55 23.64 -10.90
N ALA A 225 12.16 23.84 -12.07
CA ALA A 225 11.86 25.02 -12.90
C ALA A 225 10.36 25.04 -13.26
N GLY A 226 9.74 26.21 -13.19
CA GLY A 226 8.31 26.39 -13.44
C GLY A 226 7.38 26.09 -12.25
N ALA A 227 7.87 25.48 -11.15
CA ALA A 227 7.02 25.11 -10.00
C ALA A 227 6.81 26.24 -8.96
N LYS A 228 7.59 27.33 -9.00
CA LYS A 228 7.52 28.42 -8.01
C LYS A 228 6.29 29.33 -8.21
N VAL A 229 5.59 29.60 -7.11
CA VAL A 229 4.57 30.66 -6.99
C VAL A 229 5.25 32.03 -6.83
N GLN A 230 4.70 33.06 -7.48
CA GLN A 230 5.22 34.43 -7.47
C GLN A 230 4.25 35.40 -6.77
N ALA A 231 4.73 36.59 -6.37
CA ALA A 231 3.87 37.60 -5.74
C ALA A 231 2.72 38.08 -6.66
N GLN A 232 2.88 37.93 -7.98
CA GLN A 232 1.80 38.13 -8.96
C GLN A 232 0.70 37.06 -8.82
N ASP A 233 1.07 35.78 -8.67
CA ASP A 233 0.12 34.68 -8.52
C ASP A 233 -0.73 34.87 -7.25
N VAL A 234 -0.09 35.22 -6.12
CA VAL A 234 -0.78 35.56 -4.86
C VAL A 234 -1.70 36.77 -5.03
N SER A 235 -1.29 37.78 -5.81
CA SER A 235 -2.12 38.96 -6.10
C SER A 235 -3.34 38.62 -6.97
N VAL A 236 -3.18 37.72 -7.94
CA VAL A 236 -4.27 37.20 -8.79
C VAL A 236 -5.27 36.41 -7.95
N LEU A 237 -4.78 35.48 -7.12
CA LEU A 237 -5.64 34.70 -6.22
C LEU A 237 -6.42 35.62 -5.26
N GLN A 238 -5.75 36.55 -4.57
CA GLN A 238 -6.42 37.42 -3.61
C GLN A 238 -7.45 38.36 -4.27
N ARG A 239 -7.23 38.78 -5.53
CA ARG A 239 -8.26 39.53 -6.29
C ARG A 239 -9.54 38.71 -6.45
N GLY A 240 -9.42 37.42 -6.71
CA GLY A 240 -10.56 36.50 -6.81
C GLY A 240 -11.30 36.31 -5.48
N TYR A 241 -10.59 36.07 -4.38
CA TYR A 241 -11.19 35.95 -3.04
C TYR A 241 -11.81 37.27 -2.52
N ALA A 242 -11.31 38.42 -2.97
CA ALA A 242 -11.89 39.73 -2.65
C ALA A 242 -13.18 40.05 -3.43
N SER A 243 -13.57 39.22 -4.41
CA SER A 243 -14.81 39.45 -5.17
C SER A 243 -16.01 38.84 -4.45
N HIS A 244 -16.77 39.66 -3.72
CA HIS A 244 -18.05 39.25 -3.09
C HIS A 244 -19.17 38.87 -4.09
N PHE A 245 -18.89 38.83 -5.40
CA PHE A 245 -19.82 38.45 -6.46
C PHE A 245 -19.09 37.64 -7.54
N GLY A 246 -19.69 36.54 -7.98
CA GLY A 246 -19.12 35.62 -8.97
C GLY A 246 -18.62 34.31 -8.35
N ALA A 247 -18.13 33.40 -9.19
CA ALA A 247 -17.55 32.14 -8.75
C ALA A 247 -16.15 32.35 -8.15
N ARG A 248 -15.80 31.51 -7.16
CA ARG A 248 -14.46 31.43 -6.55
C ARG A 248 -13.40 31.07 -7.61
N PRO A 249 -12.10 31.36 -7.38
CA PRO A 249 -11.04 31.05 -8.34
C PRO A 249 -11.03 29.58 -8.79
N GLY A 250 -11.06 29.37 -10.10
CA GLY A 250 -11.15 28.03 -10.67
C GLY A 250 -11.05 28.02 -12.20
N PHE A 251 -11.07 26.82 -12.75
CA PHE A 251 -10.94 26.56 -14.18
C PHE A 251 -11.76 25.33 -14.58
N SER A 252 -12.26 25.31 -15.82
CA SER A 252 -12.89 24.12 -16.43
C SER A 252 -12.66 24.09 -17.93
N LEU A 253 -12.56 22.89 -18.51
CA LEU A 253 -12.74 22.67 -19.95
C LEU A 253 -14.19 22.20 -20.18
N ASP A 254 -15.13 23.14 -20.08
CA ASP A 254 -16.56 22.88 -20.23
C ASP A 254 -16.88 22.38 -21.66
N PRO A 255 -17.55 21.24 -21.82
CA PRO A 255 -17.87 20.69 -23.13
C PRO A 255 -19.00 21.49 -23.82
N GLN A 256 -19.00 21.52 -25.16
CA GLN A 256 -19.85 22.38 -25.97
C GLN A 256 -20.36 21.67 -27.23
N ASP A 257 -21.57 22.04 -27.66
CA ASP A 257 -22.19 21.54 -28.89
C ASP A 257 -21.74 22.36 -30.11
N ALA A 258 -21.74 21.70 -31.28
CA ALA A 258 -21.65 22.41 -32.56
C ALA A 258 -23.03 22.93 -32.97
N GLU A 259 -23.39 24.14 -32.55
CA GLU A 259 -24.71 24.74 -32.87
C GLU A 259 -24.90 25.02 -34.38
N THR A 260 -23.83 25.40 -35.08
CA THR A 260 -23.89 25.79 -36.50
C THR A 260 -23.04 24.90 -37.40
N THR A 261 -23.32 24.95 -38.71
CA THR A 261 -22.47 24.32 -39.74
C THR A 261 -21.04 24.86 -39.71
N GLN A 262 -20.85 26.13 -39.34
CA GLN A 262 -19.54 26.76 -39.18
C GLN A 262 -18.79 26.21 -37.98
N ASP A 263 -19.47 25.94 -36.86
CA ASP A 263 -18.87 25.31 -35.68
C ASP A 263 -18.45 23.88 -35.98
N LEU A 264 -19.33 23.09 -36.62
CA LEU A 264 -19.02 21.71 -37.01
C LEU A 264 -17.84 21.64 -38.00
N LEU A 265 -17.74 22.57 -38.95
CA LEU A 265 -16.60 22.65 -39.88
C LEU A 265 -15.32 23.22 -39.24
N ALA A 266 -15.42 23.96 -38.12
CA ALA A 266 -14.25 24.42 -37.37
C ALA A 266 -13.63 23.31 -36.51
N VAL A 267 -14.45 22.35 -36.04
CA VAL A 267 -14.00 21.16 -35.31
C VAL A 267 -13.63 20.01 -36.26
N VAL A 268 -14.37 19.84 -37.35
CA VAL A 268 -14.24 18.72 -38.30
C VAL A 268 -13.91 19.26 -39.71
N PRO A 269 -12.74 19.90 -39.92
CA PRO A 269 -12.41 20.59 -41.18
C PRO A 269 -12.25 19.67 -42.41
N GLY A 270 -12.15 18.35 -42.22
CA GLY A 270 -12.19 17.35 -43.29
C GLY A 270 -13.61 16.94 -43.73
N LEU A 271 -14.66 17.41 -43.05
CA LEU A 271 -16.06 17.14 -43.40
C LEU A 271 -16.52 18.01 -44.57
N SER A 272 -17.32 17.46 -45.49
CA SER A 272 -17.88 18.26 -46.57
C SER A 272 -18.93 19.27 -46.05
N PRO A 273 -18.98 20.52 -46.57
CA PRO A 273 -19.96 21.51 -46.11
C PRO A 273 -21.44 21.12 -46.33
N ASP A 274 -21.73 20.28 -47.32
CA ASP A 274 -23.07 19.72 -47.53
C ASP A 274 -23.43 18.76 -46.39
N LEU A 275 -22.59 17.75 -46.14
CA LEU A 275 -22.80 16.80 -45.04
C LEU A 275 -22.86 17.48 -43.66
N ALA A 276 -22.01 18.48 -43.43
CA ALA A 276 -22.06 19.31 -42.22
C ALA A 276 -23.40 20.06 -42.07
N ALA A 277 -23.93 20.65 -43.14
CA ALA A 277 -25.24 21.31 -43.12
C ALA A 277 -26.39 20.34 -42.86
N ARG A 278 -26.29 19.10 -43.38
CA ARG A 278 -27.28 18.04 -43.19
C ARG A 278 -27.33 17.48 -41.79
N ILE A 279 -26.18 17.31 -41.15
CA ILE A 279 -26.09 16.84 -39.75
C ILE A 279 -26.75 17.86 -38.82
N ILE A 280 -26.38 19.15 -38.93
CA ILE A 280 -26.94 20.23 -38.12
C ILE A 280 -28.44 20.45 -38.43
N GLY A 281 -28.83 20.50 -39.71
CA GLY A 281 -30.22 20.68 -40.13
C GLY A 281 -31.11 19.43 -40.01
N LYS A 282 -30.50 18.26 -39.74
CA LYS A 282 -31.13 16.93 -39.69
C LYS A 282 -31.92 16.57 -40.97
N ASP A 283 -31.46 17.04 -42.14
CA ASP A 283 -32.08 16.84 -43.46
C ASP A 283 -31.22 16.01 -44.42
N TRP A 284 -31.64 14.77 -44.65
CA TRP A 284 -30.95 13.79 -45.49
C TRP A 284 -31.46 13.78 -46.95
N ALA A 285 -32.34 14.72 -47.35
CA ALA A 285 -32.93 14.76 -48.69
C ALA A 285 -31.88 15.03 -49.79
N GLY A 286 -31.60 14.03 -50.63
CA GLY A 286 -30.62 14.13 -51.72
C GLY A 286 -29.15 14.00 -51.28
N SER A 287 -28.92 13.45 -50.09
CA SER A 287 -27.61 13.00 -49.60
C SER A 287 -27.28 11.61 -50.13
N ASP A 288 -25.98 11.26 -50.18
CA ASP A 288 -25.54 9.88 -50.43
C ASP A 288 -25.80 8.96 -49.20
N PHE A 289 -25.87 9.55 -47.99
CA PHE A 289 -26.29 8.90 -46.74
C PHE A 289 -27.77 9.16 -46.42
N ARG A 290 -28.48 8.16 -45.90
CA ARG A 290 -29.94 8.18 -45.64
C ARG A 290 -30.30 8.67 -44.24
N SER A 291 -29.40 8.54 -43.27
CA SER A 291 -29.59 8.93 -41.87
C SER A 291 -28.25 9.24 -41.19
N ALA A 292 -28.31 9.85 -40.00
CA ALA A 292 -27.16 10.03 -39.12
C ALA A 292 -26.49 8.68 -38.78
N ASP A 293 -27.28 7.65 -38.50
CA ASP A 293 -26.81 6.30 -38.18
C ASP A 293 -26.02 5.64 -39.33
N GLU A 294 -26.34 5.94 -40.60
CA GLU A 294 -25.54 5.46 -41.74
C GLU A 294 -24.18 6.19 -41.79
N VAL A 295 -24.13 7.48 -41.47
CA VAL A 295 -22.87 8.23 -41.31
C VAL A 295 -22.06 7.71 -40.12
N GLY A 296 -22.72 7.43 -38.99
CA GLY A 296 -22.11 6.85 -37.79
C GLY A 296 -21.52 5.47 -38.05
N THR A 297 -22.22 4.63 -38.80
CA THR A 297 -21.72 3.31 -39.23
C THR A 297 -20.44 3.44 -40.08
N TRP A 298 -20.36 4.44 -40.96
CA TRP A 298 -19.12 4.72 -41.70
C TRP A 298 -18.02 5.29 -40.78
N ALA A 299 -18.35 6.18 -39.85
CA ALA A 299 -17.39 6.73 -38.90
C ALA A 299 -16.76 5.62 -38.03
N ASP A 300 -17.58 4.72 -37.46
CA ASP A 300 -17.13 3.54 -36.73
C ASP A 300 -16.22 2.66 -37.59
N ALA A 301 -16.62 2.33 -38.82
CA ALA A 301 -15.81 1.51 -39.72
C ALA A 301 -14.40 2.10 -39.93
N ILE A 302 -14.30 3.43 -40.12
CA ILE A 302 -13.00 4.09 -40.28
C ILE A 302 -12.23 4.16 -38.94
N LEU A 303 -12.92 4.41 -37.82
CA LEU A 303 -12.33 4.54 -36.48
C LEU A 303 -11.76 3.22 -35.91
N PHE A 304 -12.35 2.09 -36.30
CA PHE A 304 -11.95 0.74 -35.87
C PHE A 304 -11.23 -0.06 -36.97
N GLY A 305 -11.04 0.52 -38.16
CA GLY A 305 -10.25 -0.07 -39.25
C GLY A 305 -10.98 -1.17 -40.04
N GLU A 306 -12.31 -1.17 -40.03
CA GLU A 306 -13.13 -2.05 -40.85
C GLU A 306 -13.18 -1.57 -42.32
N PRO A 307 -13.44 -2.46 -43.31
CA PRO A 307 -13.44 -2.06 -44.71
C PRO A 307 -14.65 -1.18 -45.07
N THR A 308 -14.41 0.08 -45.44
CA THR A 308 -15.46 0.94 -46.04
C THR A 308 -15.78 0.54 -47.48
N PRO A 309 -17.01 0.78 -47.97
CA PRO A 309 -17.38 0.52 -49.37
C PRO A 309 -16.58 1.33 -50.40
N GLU A 310 -16.22 2.58 -50.06
CA GLU A 310 -15.46 3.52 -50.90
C GLU A 310 -14.42 4.29 -50.06
N ASP A 311 -13.66 5.21 -50.67
CA ASP A 311 -12.79 6.15 -49.93
C ASP A 311 -13.68 7.10 -49.11
N PRO A 312 -13.51 7.23 -47.77
CA PRO A 312 -14.27 8.18 -46.97
C PRO A 312 -14.28 9.60 -47.55
N ARG A 313 -13.21 10.01 -48.22
CA ARG A 313 -13.10 11.34 -48.83
C ARG A 313 -13.97 11.53 -50.07
N SER A 314 -14.35 10.46 -50.80
CA SER A 314 -15.28 10.60 -51.94
C SER A 314 -16.73 10.82 -51.49
N VAL A 315 -17.09 10.32 -50.32
CA VAL A 315 -18.39 10.58 -49.65
C VAL A 315 -18.33 11.77 -48.67
N GLY A 316 -17.24 12.56 -48.69
CA GLY A 316 -17.14 13.81 -47.93
C GLY A 316 -16.90 13.65 -46.42
N LEU A 317 -16.34 12.52 -45.97
CA LEU A 317 -15.92 12.27 -44.59
C LEU A 317 -14.43 12.56 -44.36
N PRO A 318 -14.05 12.97 -43.14
CA PRO A 318 -12.64 13.05 -42.74
C PRO A 318 -11.99 11.65 -42.65
N THR A 319 -10.66 11.61 -42.67
CA THR A 319 -9.86 10.40 -42.40
C THR A 319 -8.94 10.58 -41.18
N ASP A 320 -9.16 11.63 -40.40
CA ASP A 320 -8.40 11.92 -39.19
C ASP A 320 -9.18 11.40 -37.96
N ARG A 321 -8.47 10.83 -36.97
CA ARG A 321 -9.12 10.14 -35.84
C ARG A 321 -9.82 11.12 -34.90
N THR A 322 -9.22 12.27 -34.60
CA THR A 322 -9.84 13.30 -33.75
C THR A 322 -11.12 13.82 -34.41
N GLN A 323 -11.04 14.16 -35.70
CA GLN A 323 -12.18 14.66 -36.48
C GLN A 323 -13.31 13.62 -36.61
N LEU A 324 -12.98 12.35 -36.81
CA LEU A 324 -13.98 11.27 -36.87
C LEU A 324 -14.66 11.02 -35.52
N TRP A 325 -13.94 11.14 -34.40
CA TRP A 325 -14.55 11.04 -33.07
C TRP A 325 -15.43 12.24 -32.72
N ALA A 326 -15.01 13.47 -33.02
CA ALA A 326 -15.86 14.65 -32.85
C ALA A 326 -17.13 14.58 -33.73
N LEU A 327 -17.00 14.07 -34.97
CA LEU A 327 -18.14 13.78 -35.84
C LEU A 327 -19.06 12.72 -35.23
N LYS A 328 -18.51 11.61 -34.71
CA LYS A 328 -19.27 10.53 -34.06
C LYS A 328 -20.06 11.07 -32.85
N GLY A 329 -19.41 11.85 -31.99
CA GLY A 329 -20.05 12.50 -30.85
C GLY A 329 -21.26 13.34 -31.27
N VAL A 330 -21.10 14.23 -32.25
CA VAL A 330 -22.21 15.07 -32.78
C VAL A 330 -23.36 14.23 -33.38
N LEU A 331 -23.06 13.10 -34.01
CA LEU A 331 -24.08 12.17 -34.54
C LEU A 331 -24.85 11.44 -33.42
N GLU A 332 -24.18 11.15 -32.30
CA GLU A 332 -24.76 10.53 -31.10
C GLU A 332 -25.42 11.54 -30.13
N GLY A 333 -25.31 12.84 -30.41
CA GLY A 333 -25.83 13.92 -29.56
C GLY A 333 -24.92 14.26 -28.37
N GLN A 334 -23.64 13.91 -28.46
CA GLN A 334 -22.57 14.31 -27.54
C GLN A 334 -21.87 15.59 -28.02
N HIS A 335 -21.10 16.19 -27.11
CA HIS A 335 -20.37 17.42 -27.33
C HIS A 335 -19.25 17.29 -28.37
N ALA A 336 -18.97 18.39 -29.07
CA ALA A 336 -18.03 18.44 -30.20
C ALA A 336 -16.63 18.95 -29.81
N TYR A 337 -16.57 19.86 -28.85
CA TYR A 337 -15.34 20.52 -28.39
C TYR A 337 -15.47 20.95 -26.93
N SER A 338 -14.36 21.14 -26.22
CA SER A 338 -14.34 21.85 -24.93
C SER A 338 -13.99 23.33 -25.14
N GLN A 339 -14.58 24.20 -24.33
CA GLN A 339 -14.19 25.60 -24.18
C GLN A 339 -13.65 25.85 -22.77
N ALA A 340 -12.61 26.68 -22.67
CA ALA A 340 -12.10 27.16 -21.39
C ALA A 340 -13.12 28.05 -20.65
N ARG A 341 -13.33 27.78 -19.36
CA ARG A 341 -13.95 28.70 -18.40
C ARG A 341 -12.91 29.08 -17.34
N TYR A 342 -12.77 30.37 -17.06
CA TYR A 342 -11.87 30.90 -16.04
C TYR A 342 -12.66 31.66 -14.97
N ASP A 343 -12.82 31.07 -13.80
CA ASP A 343 -13.55 31.66 -12.67
C ASP A 343 -12.60 32.52 -11.80
N GLY A 344 -13.16 33.38 -10.93
CA GLY A 344 -12.38 34.28 -10.05
C GLY A 344 -11.43 35.28 -10.74
N GLY A 345 -11.56 35.49 -12.05
CA GLY A 345 -10.71 36.44 -12.80
C GLY A 345 -9.33 35.90 -13.20
N LEU A 346 -9.19 34.58 -13.33
CA LEU A 346 -7.93 33.93 -13.71
C LEU A 346 -7.57 34.01 -15.21
N ALA A 347 -8.49 34.47 -16.07
CA ALA A 347 -8.31 34.56 -17.52
C ALA A 347 -7.03 35.33 -17.90
N GLY A 348 -6.25 34.77 -18.82
CA GLY A 348 -4.99 35.36 -19.30
C GLY A 348 -3.84 35.45 -18.29
N THR A 349 -4.00 34.92 -17.07
CA THR A 349 -2.95 34.96 -16.02
C THR A 349 -2.12 33.67 -15.98
N GLN A 350 -0.90 33.75 -15.43
CA GLN A 350 -0.05 32.57 -15.20
C GLN A 350 -0.72 31.49 -14.33
N VAL A 351 -1.56 31.90 -13.37
CA VAL A 351 -2.39 30.98 -12.57
C VAL A 351 -3.37 30.24 -13.46
N GLY A 352 -4.19 30.97 -14.25
CA GLY A 352 -5.16 30.37 -15.17
C GLY A 352 -4.54 29.41 -16.19
N MET A 353 -3.38 29.78 -16.76
CA MET A 353 -2.63 28.90 -17.68
C MET A 353 -2.12 27.62 -17.00
N THR A 354 -1.73 27.71 -15.71
CA THR A 354 -1.34 26.53 -14.91
C THR A 354 -2.52 25.60 -14.71
N LEU A 355 -3.69 26.13 -14.31
CA LEU A 355 -4.89 25.32 -14.07
C LEU A 355 -5.36 24.62 -15.35
N PHE A 356 -5.37 25.36 -16.48
CA PHE A 356 -5.66 24.81 -17.81
C PHE A 356 -4.73 23.65 -18.13
N TYR A 357 -3.41 23.84 -18.00
CA TYR A 357 -2.44 22.79 -18.28
C TYR A 357 -2.69 21.53 -17.44
N THR A 358 -2.89 21.67 -16.13
CA THR A 358 -3.06 20.52 -15.23
C THR A 358 -4.36 19.76 -15.45
N ASP A 359 -5.43 20.44 -15.86
CA ASP A 359 -6.70 19.78 -16.24
C ASP A 359 -6.57 19.05 -17.59
N TYR A 360 -6.12 19.77 -18.63
CA TYR A 360 -5.91 19.23 -19.98
C TYR A 360 -4.98 18.00 -19.97
N VAL A 361 -3.87 18.07 -19.22
CA VAL A 361 -2.88 16.99 -19.16
C VAL A 361 -3.40 15.79 -18.37
N ALA A 362 -4.13 15.99 -17.26
CA ALA A 362 -4.65 14.88 -16.46
C ALA A 362 -5.66 14.05 -17.27
N LYS A 363 -6.59 14.71 -17.97
CA LYS A 363 -7.58 14.08 -18.85
C LYS A 363 -6.89 13.26 -19.95
N ASN A 364 -5.94 13.86 -20.67
CA ASN A 364 -5.24 13.18 -21.76
C ASN A 364 -4.37 12.00 -21.27
N TRP A 365 -3.58 12.19 -20.21
CA TRP A 365 -2.71 11.12 -19.70
C TRP A 365 -3.50 9.93 -19.17
N THR A 366 -4.61 10.18 -18.46
CA THR A 366 -5.55 9.13 -18.03
C THR A 366 -6.16 8.43 -19.24
N ALA A 367 -6.55 9.15 -20.29
CA ALA A 367 -7.01 8.56 -21.56
C ALA A 367 -5.91 7.89 -22.43
N GLY A 368 -4.65 7.80 -21.96
CA GLY A 368 -3.52 7.24 -22.72
C GLY A 368 -3.04 8.11 -23.89
N VAL A 369 -3.48 9.37 -23.94
CA VAL A 369 -3.20 10.35 -25.00
C VAL A 369 -2.00 11.22 -24.61
N GLY A 370 -1.14 11.49 -25.59
CA GLY A 370 -0.04 12.46 -25.47
C GLY A 370 1.35 11.85 -25.64
N THR A 371 2.36 12.65 -25.30
CA THR A 371 3.79 12.30 -25.38
C THR A 371 4.47 12.32 -24.02
N GLY A 372 3.85 12.96 -23.02
CA GLY A 372 4.34 13.06 -21.64
C GLY A 372 3.85 11.97 -20.71
N VAL A 373 2.95 11.08 -21.16
CA VAL A 373 2.24 10.06 -20.35
C VAL A 373 3.19 9.32 -19.38
N PRO A 374 2.98 9.40 -18.04
CA PRO A 374 4.01 9.05 -17.05
C PRO A 374 4.25 7.56 -16.82
N ALA A 375 3.61 6.65 -17.58
CA ALA A 375 3.59 5.18 -17.39
C ALA A 375 4.97 4.48 -17.32
N LYS A 376 6.05 5.17 -17.70
CA LYS A 376 7.45 4.66 -17.64
C LYS A 376 8.35 5.45 -16.70
N ALA A 377 7.84 6.52 -16.10
CA ALA A 377 8.59 7.48 -15.28
C ALA A 377 8.06 7.55 -13.84
N VAL A 378 6.77 7.32 -13.62
CA VAL A 378 6.14 7.21 -12.30
C VAL A 378 5.60 5.78 -12.14
N ALA A 379 6.04 5.08 -11.10
CA ALA A 379 5.76 3.66 -10.93
C ALA A 379 4.28 3.41 -10.60
N GLY A 380 3.65 2.48 -11.33
CA GLY A 380 2.25 2.11 -11.14
C GLY A 380 1.25 2.86 -12.02
N PHE A 381 1.65 3.90 -12.77
CA PHE A 381 0.70 4.62 -13.63
C PHE A 381 0.19 3.78 -14.81
N VAL A 382 -1.11 3.45 -14.69
CA VAL A 382 -2.09 2.83 -15.60
C VAL A 382 -2.97 3.76 -16.46
N PRO A 383 -2.75 4.10 -17.75
CA PRO A 383 -3.79 4.81 -18.51
C PRO A 383 -4.98 3.88 -18.79
N ASP A 384 -6.20 4.44 -18.89
CA ASP A 384 -7.46 3.71 -19.02
C ASP A 384 -7.49 2.78 -20.25
N SER A 385 -6.83 3.17 -21.36
CA SER A 385 -6.69 2.34 -22.56
C SER A 385 -5.92 1.04 -22.35
N ASP A 386 -5.03 1.02 -21.36
CA ASP A 386 -4.13 -0.08 -21.02
C ASP A 386 -4.60 -0.78 -19.72
N LEU A 387 -5.65 -0.26 -19.08
CA LEU A 387 -6.17 -0.71 -17.79
C LEU A 387 -6.97 -2.01 -17.96
N VAL A 388 -6.53 -3.07 -17.28
CA VAL A 388 -7.34 -4.28 -17.17
C VAL A 388 -8.42 -4.08 -16.11
N VAL A 389 -9.68 -4.05 -16.55
CA VAL A 389 -10.86 -4.02 -15.67
C VAL A 389 -11.31 -5.45 -15.40
N PRO A 390 -11.32 -5.92 -14.14
CA PRO A 390 -11.85 -7.24 -13.82
C PRO A 390 -13.33 -7.36 -14.21
N TRP A 391 -13.72 -8.44 -14.88
CA TRP A 391 -15.10 -8.68 -15.34
C TRP A 391 -16.13 -8.67 -14.19
N SER A 392 -15.68 -8.99 -12.96
CA SER A 392 -16.40 -8.79 -11.69
C SER A 392 -16.97 -7.38 -11.49
N GLN A 393 -16.32 -6.35 -12.04
CA GLN A 393 -16.62 -4.93 -11.81
C GLN A 393 -17.49 -4.30 -12.90
N CYS A 394 -17.51 -4.87 -14.11
CA CYS A 394 -18.18 -4.28 -15.27
C CYS A 394 -19.71 -4.15 -15.11
N GLY A 395 -20.33 -3.27 -15.89
CA GLY A 395 -21.79 -3.12 -15.95
C GLY A 395 -22.48 -4.19 -16.80
N SER A 396 -23.79 -4.37 -16.59
CA SER A 396 -24.66 -5.04 -17.57
C SER A 396 -24.78 -4.20 -18.84
N ALA A 397 -24.98 -4.83 -20.00
CA ALA A 397 -25.10 -4.14 -21.28
C ALA A 397 -26.15 -3.02 -21.28
N GLY A 398 -25.88 -1.97 -22.06
CA GLY A 398 -26.64 -0.71 -22.04
C GLY A 398 -26.10 0.32 -21.04
N SER A 399 -24.98 0.02 -20.35
CA SER A 399 -24.17 0.98 -19.58
C SER A 399 -22.90 1.37 -20.34
N ASP A 400 -22.94 1.27 -21.66
CA ASP A 400 -21.79 1.08 -22.54
C ASP A 400 -20.92 2.35 -22.74
N SER A 401 -21.32 3.47 -22.13
CA SER A 401 -20.55 4.71 -22.01
C SER A 401 -20.69 5.31 -20.61
N GLU A 402 -19.60 5.31 -19.82
CA GLU A 402 -19.54 6.08 -18.59
C GLU A 402 -19.06 7.51 -18.89
N SER A 403 -19.77 8.53 -18.41
CA SER A 403 -19.26 9.90 -18.36
C SER A 403 -19.06 10.32 -16.92
N GLY A 404 -18.02 11.11 -16.66
CA GLY A 404 -17.74 11.60 -15.32
C GLY A 404 -16.78 12.78 -15.31
N ARG A 405 -16.54 13.32 -14.12
CA ARG A 405 -15.71 14.50 -13.88
C ARG A 405 -14.43 14.11 -13.14
N LEU A 406 -13.30 14.45 -13.75
CA LEU A 406 -11.98 14.55 -13.12
C LEU A 406 -11.86 15.97 -12.59
N TRP A 407 -11.78 16.16 -11.28
CA TRP A 407 -11.80 17.50 -10.69
C TRP A 407 -10.75 17.69 -9.59
N PHE A 408 -9.74 18.52 -9.85
CA PHE A 408 -8.77 18.89 -8.81
C PHE A 408 -9.40 19.88 -7.82
N GLY A 409 -9.19 19.66 -6.53
CA GLY A 409 -9.74 20.50 -5.47
C GLY A 409 -8.90 20.51 -4.20
N GLN A 410 -9.43 21.13 -3.14
CA GLN A 410 -8.78 21.14 -1.84
C GLN A 410 -8.82 19.75 -1.18
N ALA A 411 -7.67 19.27 -0.72
CA ALA A 411 -7.59 18.14 0.20
C ALA A 411 -7.91 18.63 1.62
N ASP A 412 -9.19 18.62 2.02
CA ASP A 412 -9.61 19.13 3.35
C ASP A 412 -8.83 18.51 4.52
N THR A 413 -8.42 17.24 4.39
CA THR A 413 -7.56 16.50 5.34
C THR A 413 -6.12 17.01 5.46
N ALA A 414 -5.76 18.07 4.73
CA ALA A 414 -4.49 18.78 4.82
C ALA A 414 -4.66 20.28 5.17
N PHE A 415 -5.84 20.72 5.63
CA PHE A 415 -6.09 22.08 6.10
C PHE A 415 -6.61 22.07 7.53
N GLY A 416 -5.75 22.47 8.47
CA GLY A 416 -6.10 22.72 9.86
C GLY A 416 -6.46 24.20 10.03
N TYR A 417 -7.75 24.53 10.03
CA TYR A 417 -8.20 25.91 10.25
C TYR A 417 -8.29 26.23 11.74
N GLY A 418 -7.72 27.36 12.15
CA GLY A 418 -7.82 27.91 13.49
C GLY A 418 -8.37 29.34 13.52
N ALA A 419 -8.55 29.86 14.73
CA ALA A 419 -8.95 31.25 14.94
C ALA A 419 -7.95 32.23 14.32
N ASP A 420 -6.65 32.05 14.63
CA ASP A 420 -5.56 32.96 14.25
C ASP A 420 -4.54 32.35 13.29
N SER A 421 -4.64 31.06 12.92
CA SER A 421 -3.84 30.43 11.85
C SER A 421 -4.61 29.52 10.92
N VAL A 422 -3.96 29.15 9.81
CA VAL A 422 -4.29 28.00 8.96
C VAL A 422 -3.01 27.22 8.67
N ASP A 423 -3.06 25.91 8.93
CA ASP A 423 -1.94 24.99 8.96
C ASP A 423 -2.05 23.94 7.86
N LEU A 424 -1.01 23.79 7.04
CA LEU A 424 -1.08 23.16 5.71
C LEU A 424 -0.25 21.86 5.64
N GLY A 425 -0.93 20.73 5.56
CA GLY A 425 -0.37 19.38 5.65
C GLY A 425 0.43 18.91 4.42
N ALA A 426 0.60 17.59 4.29
CA ALA A 426 1.54 16.98 3.33
C ALA A 426 1.18 17.23 1.85
N GLN A 427 -0.11 17.22 1.50
CA GLN A 427 -0.61 17.36 0.13
C GLN A 427 -1.92 18.17 0.16
N ALA A 428 -1.92 19.36 -0.44
CA ALA A 428 -3.05 20.28 -0.38
C ALA A 428 -4.05 20.11 -1.54
N THR A 429 -3.63 19.50 -2.64
CA THR A 429 -4.50 19.17 -3.78
C THR A 429 -4.98 17.73 -3.67
N ARG A 430 -6.30 17.54 -3.80
CA ARG A 430 -6.94 16.25 -4.00
C ARG A 430 -7.45 16.14 -5.44
N LEU A 431 -7.52 14.93 -5.97
CA LEU A 431 -8.29 14.61 -7.17
C LEU A 431 -9.65 13.98 -6.79
N PHE A 432 -10.73 14.72 -7.03
CA PHE A 432 -12.09 14.25 -6.87
C PHE A 432 -12.60 13.61 -8.17
N ALA A 433 -13.45 12.60 -8.03
CA ALA A 433 -14.02 11.86 -9.15
C ALA A 433 -15.49 11.49 -8.88
N ARG A 434 -16.39 11.82 -9.82
CA ARG A 434 -17.81 11.46 -9.79
C ARG A 434 -18.29 11.14 -11.22
N SER A 435 -19.16 10.15 -11.38
CA SER A 435 -19.79 9.82 -12.68
C SER A 435 -21.19 10.44 -12.79
N ASN A 436 -21.70 10.57 -14.02
CA ASN A 436 -23.08 10.99 -14.28
C ASN A 436 -23.99 9.76 -14.36
N ALA A 437 -24.99 9.68 -13.48
CA ALA A 437 -26.10 8.72 -13.57
C ALA A 437 -27.21 9.22 -14.52
N ASP A 438 -28.14 8.31 -14.84
CA ASP A 438 -29.39 8.59 -15.55
C ASP A 438 -30.08 9.87 -15.02
N GLY A 439 -30.29 10.82 -15.92
CA GLY A 439 -30.89 12.12 -15.59
C GLY A 439 -29.91 13.19 -15.08
N GLY A 440 -28.60 12.98 -15.22
CA GLY A 440 -27.59 14.02 -14.97
C GLY A 440 -27.31 14.29 -13.49
N LYS A 441 -27.47 13.27 -12.64
CA LYS A 441 -27.05 13.33 -11.23
C LYS A 441 -25.61 12.85 -11.10
N GLU A 442 -24.79 13.56 -10.34
CA GLU A 442 -23.50 13.01 -9.93
C GLU A 442 -23.70 11.82 -8.98
N VAL A 443 -22.95 10.74 -9.22
CA VAL A 443 -22.86 9.54 -8.37
C VAL A 443 -21.40 9.06 -8.32
N GLU A 444 -21.17 7.97 -7.61
CA GLU A 444 -19.88 7.26 -7.57
C GLU A 444 -19.40 6.83 -8.97
N THR A 445 -18.10 6.89 -9.20
CA THR A 445 -17.44 6.36 -10.41
C THR A 445 -17.48 4.82 -10.50
N SER A 446 -17.45 4.27 -11.70
CA SER A 446 -17.18 2.85 -11.91
C SER A 446 -15.76 2.48 -11.42
N TYR A 447 -15.48 1.18 -11.34
CA TYR A 447 -14.14 0.69 -11.02
C TYR A 447 -13.09 1.13 -12.05
N GLY A 448 -13.45 1.21 -13.34
CA GLY A 448 -12.51 1.61 -14.39
C GLY A 448 -12.09 3.07 -14.19
N PHE A 449 -13.08 3.97 -14.25
CA PHE A 449 -12.90 5.42 -14.13
C PHE A 449 -12.31 5.81 -12.77
N GLY A 450 -12.78 5.18 -11.68
CA GLY A 450 -12.31 5.46 -10.34
C GLY A 450 -10.86 5.02 -10.07
N ARG A 451 -10.37 3.95 -10.72
CA ARG A 451 -9.05 3.38 -10.41
C ARG A 451 -7.89 4.25 -10.89
N GLY A 452 -7.93 4.75 -12.13
CA GLY A 452 -6.90 5.67 -12.63
C GLY A 452 -6.82 6.94 -11.78
N LEU A 453 -7.99 7.48 -11.40
CA LEU A 453 -8.09 8.72 -10.63
C LEU A 453 -7.72 8.54 -9.15
N ARG A 454 -8.07 7.42 -8.51
CA ARG A 454 -7.58 7.07 -7.16
C ARG A 454 -6.05 6.98 -7.15
N TRP A 455 -5.46 6.28 -8.12
CA TRP A 455 -4.00 6.20 -8.22
C TRP A 455 -3.37 7.60 -8.33
N TRP A 456 -3.96 8.51 -9.12
CA TRP A 456 -3.49 9.89 -9.24
C TRP A 456 -3.55 10.66 -7.90
N ASP A 457 -4.63 10.50 -7.13
CA ASP A 457 -4.80 11.13 -5.81
C ASP A 457 -3.73 10.62 -4.82
N GLU A 458 -3.55 9.30 -4.78
CA GLU A 458 -2.59 8.60 -3.92
C GLU A 458 -1.13 8.85 -4.31
N ASN A 459 -0.82 9.04 -5.59
CA ASN A 459 0.54 9.17 -6.12
C ASN A 459 0.89 10.61 -6.57
N TYR A 460 0.05 11.60 -6.24
CA TYR A 460 0.19 12.99 -6.67
C TYR A 460 1.59 13.56 -6.42
N ALA A 461 2.20 13.28 -5.26
CA ALA A 461 3.54 13.74 -4.92
C ALA A 461 4.63 13.27 -5.90
N ALA A 462 4.46 12.09 -6.51
CA ALA A 462 5.37 11.54 -7.52
C ALA A 462 5.06 12.08 -8.92
N VAL A 463 3.79 12.30 -9.27
CA VAL A 463 3.40 12.99 -10.51
C VAL A 463 3.91 14.44 -10.52
N ALA A 464 3.80 15.14 -9.38
CA ALA A 464 4.32 16.49 -9.19
C ALA A 464 5.85 16.59 -9.25
N ALA A 465 6.57 15.50 -8.91
CA ALA A 465 8.02 15.42 -9.11
C ALA A 465 8.41 15.18 -10.58
N TYR A 466 7.53 14.54 -11.36
CA TYR A 466 7.71 14.32 -12.80
C TYR A 466 7.34 15.55 -13.64
N GLU A 467 6.21 16.19 -13.36
CA GLU A 467 5.68 17.37 -14.06
C GLU A 467 5.54 18.58 -13.10
N PRO A 468 6.46 19.57 -13.19
CA PRO A 468 6.50 20.75 -12.32
C PRO A 468 5.19 21.52 -12.16
N GLN A 469 4.27 21.51 -13.14
CA GLN A 469 3.02 22.24 -13.02
C GLN A 469 2.05 21.64 -11.98
N TYR A 470 2.12 20.33 -11.68
CA TYR A 470 1.36 19.76 -10.56
C TYR A 470 1.97 20.15 -9.20
N GLN A 471 3.30 20.32 -9.11
CA GLN A 471 3.89 20.94 -7.92
C GLN A 471 3.46 22.41 -7.80
N ARG A 472 3.32 23.15 -8.91
CA ARG A 472 2.76 24.50 -8.89
C ARG A 472 1.29 24.51 -8.44
N LEU A 473 0.49 23.54 -8.89
CA LEU A 473 -0.92 23.40 -8.51
C LEU A 473 -1.11 23.18 -7.00
N ASP A 474 -0.34 22.28 -6.37
CA ASP A 474 -0.39 22.10 -4.90
C ASP A 474 -0.05 23.41 -4.17
N GLN A 475 0.92 24.17 -4.65
CA GLN A 475 1.27 25.47 -4.06
C GLN A 475 0.19 26.54 -4.31
N LEU A 476 -0.42 26.58 -5.50
CA LEU A 476 -1.58 27.44 -5.75
C LEU A 476 -2.77 27.05 -4.84
N MET A 477 -2.99 25.76 -4.60
CA MET A 477 -4.03 25.25 -3.69
C MET A 477 -3.76 25.71 -2.24
N ARG A 478 -2.53 25.57 -1.75
CA ARG A 478 -2.08 26.07 -0.42
C ARG A 478 -2.32 27.57 -0.26
N TRP A 479 -1.85 28.37 -1.21
CA TRP A 479 -2.08 29.82 -1.18
C TRP A 479 -3.57 30.16 -1.30
N SER A 480 -4.35 29.36 -2.02
CA SER A 480 -5.79 29.58 -2.16
C SER A 480 -6.57 29.35 -0.86
N GLY A 481 -6.34 28.25 -0.13
CA GLY A 481 -7.01 28.01 1.15
C GLY A 481 -6.49 28.91 2.27
N ALA A 482 -5.22 29.33 2.20
CA ALA A 482 -4.71 30.38 3.06
C ALA A 482 -5.37 31.75 2.80
N LEU A 483 -5.72 32.05 1.54
CA LEU A 483 -6.44 33.27 1.15
C LEU A 483 -7.95 33.18 1.41
N ASP A 484 -8.57 32.01 1.29
CA ASP A 484 -9.98 31.80 1.64
C ASP A 484 -10.20 32.04 3.14
N TRP A 485 -9.38 31.39 3.99
CA TRP A 485 -9.35 31.62 5.44
C TRP A 485 -9.09 33.08 5.80
N LEU A 486 -8.16 33.75 5.11
CA LEU A 486 -7.85 35.16 5.35
C LEU A 486 -8.99 36.09 4.90
N SER A 487 -9.69 35.76 3.81
CA SER A 487 -10.85 36.53 3.32
C SER A 487 -12.03 36.53 4.29
N ALA A 488 -12.10 35.52 5.17
CA ALA A 488 -13.06 35.43 6.26
C ALA A 488 -12.64 36.22 7.53
N LYS A 489 -11.52 36.97 7.49
CA LYS A 489 -11.06 37.84 8.58
C LYS A 489 -11.20 39.31 8.16
N ASP A 490 -12.21 40.02 8.70
CA ASP A 490 -12.60 41.41 8.36
C ASP A 490 -11.48 42.49 8.36
N SER A 491 -10.26 42.17 8.81
CA SER A 491 -9.19 43.12 9.09
C SER A 491 -7.83 42.83 8.44
N ALA A 492 -7.66 41.70 7.74
CA ALA A 492 -6.35 41.26 7.25
C ALA A 492 -6.36 40.87 5.77
N THR A 493 -5.30 41.26 5.05
CA THR A 493 -5.06 40.91 3.64
C THR A 493 -3.55 40.84 3.38
N LEU A 494 -3.12 40.09 2.37
CA LEU A 494 -1.74 40.10 1.91
C LEU A 494 -1.46 41.32 1.01
N PRO A 495 -0.22 41.83 0.98
CA PRO A 495 0.17 42.97 0.16
C PRO A 495 0.22 42.59 -1.34
N THR A 496 -0.60 43.21 -2.17
CA THR A 496 -0.74 42.89 -3.60
C THR A 496 0.06 43.79 -4.53
N LEU A 497 0.36 43.29 -5.73
CA LEU A 497 0.81 44.10 -6.86
C LEU A 497 -0.33 44.96 -7.42
N PRO A 498 -0.06 46.18 -7.92
CA PRO A 498 -1.03 46.95 -8.69
C PRO A 498 -1.40 46.20 -9.99
N ASP A 499 -2.66 46.31 -10.44
CA ASP A 499 -3.16 45.56 -11.61
C ASP A 499 -2.32 45.74 -12.88
N ALA A 500 -1.72 46.93 -13.08
CA ALA A 500 -0.83 47.22 -14.21
C ALA A 500 0.55 46.50 -14.16
N GLN A 501 0.80 45.71 -13.11
CA GLN A 501 1.95 44.80 -12.98
C GLN A 501 1.52 43.32 -12.99
N VAL A 502 0.22 43.04 -13.17
CA VAL A 502 -0.33 41.69 -13.28
C VAL A 502 -0.56 41.38 -14.76
N GLU A 503 0.25 40.46 -15.30
CA GLU A 503 0.02 39.93 -16.65
C GLU A 503 -1.31 39.17 -16.70
N SER A 504 -2.16 39.56 -17.67
CA SER A 504 -3.52 39.04 -17.89
C SER A 504 -3.88 38.96 -19.38
N THR A 505 -2.88 38.91 -20.28
CA THR A 505 -3.05 38.86 -21.74
C THR A 505 -2.52 37.57 -22.38
N LEU A 506 -2.16 36.58 -21.55
CA LEU A 506 -1.75 35.26 -22.02
C LEU A 506 -2.92 34.52 -22.69
N THR A 507 -2.56 33.58 -23.55
CA THR A 507 -3.45 32.57 -24.13
C THR A 507 -2.72 31.25 -24.04
N PHE A 508 -3.42 30.15 -23.75
CA PHE A 508 -2.84 28.84 -23.51
C PHE A 508 -1.96 28.39 -24.68
N ALA A 509 -2.39 28.63 -25.92
CA ALA A 509 -1.59 28.34 -27.12
C ALA A 509 -0.20 29.02 -27.12
N ASN A 510 -0.13 30.28 -26.70
CA ASN A 510 1.13 31.03 -26.64
C ASN A 510 1.97 30.69 -25.39
N TRP A 511 1.33 30.39 -24.27
CA TRP A 511 1.98 29.98 -23.02
C TRP A 511 2.65 28.60 -23.19
N PHE A 512 1.91 27.60 -23.66
CA PHE A 512 2.38 26.23 -23.88
C PHE A 512 3.55 26.15 -24.87
N ALA A 513 3.54 27.02 -25.90
CA ALA A 513 4.65 27.17 -26.84
C ALA A 513 5.91 27.78 -26.21
N GLN A 514 5.76 28.62 -25.18
CA GLN A 514 6.87 29.32 -24.50
C GLN A 514 7.50 28.51 -23.36
N HIS A 515 6.87 27.43 -22.90
CA HIS A 515 7.36 26.56 -21.82
C HIS A 515 7.86 25.20 -22.35
N PRO A 516 9.10 25.11 -22.89
CA PRO A 516 9.68 23.87 -23.42
C PRO A 516 10.09 22.83 -22.37
N GLU A 517 10.03 23.15 -21.07
CA GLU A 517 10.36 22.29 -19.93
C GLU A 517 9.26 21.27 -19.55
N LEU A 518 8.03 21.53 -20.01
CA LEU A 518 6.83 20.72 -19.78
C LEU A 518 6.99 19.29 -20.33
N LYS A 519 6.33 18.31 -19.69
CA LYS A 519 6.40 16.90 -20.11
C LYS A 519 5.48 16.59 -21.26
N GLU A 520 4.28 17.16 -21.29
CA GLU A 520 3.40 17.01 -22.44
C GLU A 520 3.81 17.98 -23.55
N ARG A 521 4.14 17.45 -24.74
CA ARG A 521 4.58 18.19 -25.94
C ARG A 521 3.85 17.76 -27.23
N ALA A 522 2.77 16.99 -27.12
CA ALA A 522 1.90 16.66 -28.24
C ALA A 522 1.25 17.93 -28.83
N PRO A 523 0.85 17.93 -30.11
CA PRO A 523 0.02 18.98 -30.67
C PRO A 523 -1.31 19.08 -29.90
N VAL A 524 -1.69 20.31 -29.56
CA VAL A 524 -2.99 20.62 -28.95
C VAL A 524 -3.94 21.05 -30.07
N ASP A 525 -5.04 20.33 -30.26
CA ASP A 525 -6.00 20.55 -31.35
C ASP A 525 -6.92 21.76 -31.06
N PHE A 526 -6.34 22.97 -31.09
CA PHE A 526 -7.05 24.24 -30.95
C PHE A 526 -8.04 24.48 -32.10
N VAL A 527 -9.32 24.59 -31.77
CA VAL A 527 -10.41 24.87 -32.72
C VAL A 527 -10.92 26.30 -32.56
N LYS A 528 -11.64 26.82 -33.56
CA LYS A 528 -12.29 28.15 -33.49
C LYS A 528 -13.72 28.11 -34.03
N PRO A 529 -14.66 27.46 -33.32
CA PRO A 529 -16.09 27.62 -33.55
C PRO A 529 -16.48 29.10 -33.54
N SER A 530 -17.47 29.46 -34.35
CA SER A 530 -18.08 30.80 -34.35
C SER A 530 -18.89 31.10 -33.08
N SER A 531 -19.36 30.05 -32.40
CA SER A 531 -20.15 30.13 -31.17
C SER A 531 -19.29 30.18 -29.89
N ALA A 532 -17.99 29.85 -29.98
CA ALA A 532 -17.08 29.84 -28.83
C ALA A 532 -16.64 31.26 -28.43
N THR A 533 -16.63 31.56 -27.13
CA THR A 533 -16.26 32.90 -26.59
C THR A 533 -14.84 32.98 -26.03
N GLU A 534 -14.21 31.84 -25.74
CA GLU A 534 -12.88 31.70 -25.16
C GLU A 534 -12.02 30.69 -25.97
N GLU A 535 -10.82 30.33 -25.49
CA GLU A 535 -10.00 29.28 -26.12
C GLU A 535 -10.72 27.92 -26.10
N ALA A 536 -10.74 27.24 -27.25
CA ALA A 536 -11.50 26.00 -27.47
C ALA A 536 -10.63 24.88 -28.09
N LEU A 537 -10.92 23.63 -27.73
CA LEU A 537 -10.15 22.43 -28.07
C LEU A 537 -11.05 21.31 -28.62
N ALA A 538 -10.61 20.61 -29.67
CA ALA A 538 -11.21 19.32 -30.03
C ALA A 538 -10.81 18.24 -29.01
N HIS A 539 -11.71 17.29 -28.74
CA HIS A 539 -11.44 16.16 -27.85
C HIS A 539 -10.55 15.12 -28.55
N THR A 540 -9.30 14.99 -28.12
CA THR A 540 -8.39 13.95 -28.63
C THR A 540 -8.78 12.58 -28.05
N PRO A 541 -9.16 11.59 -28.89
CA PRO A 541 -9.68 10.31 -28.41
C PRO A 541 -8.58 9.32 -28.01
N SER A 542 -8.88 8.47 -27.04
CA SER A 542 -7.99 7.40 -26.58
C SER A 542 -7.67 6.36 -27.68
N PRO A 543 -6.61 5.55 -27.50
CA PRO A 543 -6.43 4.29 -28.22
C PRO A 543 -7.67 3.40 -28.05
N ALA A 544 -8.07 2.65 -29.09
CA ALA A 544 -9.23 1.77 -28.99
C ALA A 544 -8.90 0.52 -28.14
N TYR A 545 -9.64 0.33 -27.05
CA TYR A 545 -9.56 -0.84 -26.17
C TYR A 545 -10.89 -1.64 -26.20
N GLN A 546 -10.89 -2.87 -25.68
CA GLN A 546 -11.99 -3.84 -25.84
C GLN A 546 -12.71 -4.21 -24.52
N GLN A 547 -12.44 -3.51 -23.42
CA GLN A 547 -12.94 -3.90 -22.10
C GLN A 547 -14.03 -2.94 -21.59
N CYS A 548 -15.23 -3.49 -21.39
CA CYS A 548 -16.30 -2.94 -20.55
C CYS A 548 -16.83 -1.52 -20.81
N GLY A 549 -16.66 -0.98 -22.02
CA GLY A 549 -17.35 0.22 -22.51
C GLY A 549 -16.42 1.38 -22.88
N GLY A 550 -17.01 2.45 -23.40
CA GLY A 550 -16.33 3.73 -23.59
C GLY A 550 -16.35 4.58 -22.31
N GLN A 551 -15.39 5.49 -22.17
CA GLN A 551 -15.31 6.43 -21.05
C GLN A 551 -15.11 7.86 -21.55
N TRP A 552 -15.74 8.82 -20.89
CA TRP A 552 -15.71 10.25 -21.21
C TRP A 552 -15.38 11.07 -19.96
N ILE A 553 -14.31 11.85 -20.02
CA ILE A 553 -13.74 12.56 -18.87
C ILE A 553 -13.87 14.08 -19.06
N GLU A 554 -14.75 14.69 -18.26
CA GLU A 554 -14.94 16.13 -18.14
C GLU A 554 -14.27 16.67 -16.87
N GLY A 555 -14.45 17.96 -16.57
CA GLY A 555 -14.08 18.54 -15.27
C GLY A 555 -13.06 19.67 -15.36
N GLY A 556 -12.28 19.86 -14.30
CA GLY A 556 -11.50 21.09 -14.10
C GLY A 556 -10.73 21.17 -12.78
N VAL A 557 -10.58 22.39 -12.29
CA VAL A 557 -9.90 22.73 -11.04
C VAL A 557 -10.72 23.75 -10.26
N SER A 558 -11.17 23.41 -9.05
CA SER A 558 -11.59 24.41 -8.06
C SER A 558 -10.41 24.68 -7.15
N LEU A 559 -10.05 25.95 -6.96
CA LEU A 559 -9.23 26.32 -5.82
C LEU A 559 -10.11 26.39 -4.56
N SER A 560 -9.51 26.62 -3.39
CA SER A 560 -10.23 26.51 -2.11
C SER A 560 -11.54 27.31 -2.08
N ASN A 561 -12.61 26.68 -1.64
CA ASN A 561 -13.90 27.31 -1.37
C ASN A 561 -14.41 26.97 0.05
N SER A 562 -13.53 26.52 0.95
CA SER A 562 -13.93 25.83 2.19
C SER A 562 -14.90 26.66 3.04
N THR A 563 -14.62 27.96 3.21
CA THR A 563 -15.42 28.86 4.05
C THR A 563 -16.75 29.26 3.39
N ASP A 564 -16.79 29.22 2.06
CA ASP A 564 -18.00 29.42 1.24
C ASP A 564 -18.90 28.18 1.34
N ARG A 565 -18.29 26.99 1.16
CA ARG A 565 -18.92 25.68 1.11
C ARG A 565 -19.57 25.31 2.44
N THR A 566 -18.92 25.57 3.58
CA THR A 566 -19.53 25.37 4.91
C THR A 566 -20.59 26.41 5.28
N ASN A 567 -20.72 27.52 4.53
CA ASN A 567 -21.70 28.59 4.76
C ASN A 567 -21.70 29.11 6.21
N GLY A 568 -20.50 29.22 6.81
CA GLY A 568 -20.32 29.65 8.20
C GLY A 568 -20.80 28.67 9.28
N GLN A 569 -21.10 27.41 8.93
CA GLN A 569 -21.26 26.34 9.92
C GLN A 569 -19.90 25.89 10.44
N ASP A 570 -19.84 25.57 11.73
CA ASP A 570 -18.63 25.10 12.40
C ASP A 570 -18.51 23.58 12.28
N TYR A 571 -17.66 23.13 11.35
CA TYR A 571 -17.28 21.73 11.17
C TYR A 571 -15.91 21.40 11.81
N HIS A 572 -15.49 22.17 12.81
CA HIS A 572 -14.21 22.03 13.51
C HIS A 572 -14.38 21.90 15.04
N PRO A 573 -15.08 20.86 15.53
CA PRO A 573 -15.27 20.63 16.96
C PRO A 573 -13.96 20.53 17.74
N ASP A 574 -14.01 20.88 19.02
CA ASP A 574 -12.85 20.93 19.93
C ASP A 574 -12.44 19.51 20.39
N LEU A 575 -11.78 18.79 19.48
CA LEU A 575 -11.32 17.41 19.68
C LEU A 575 -9.95 17.36 20.39
N PRO A 576 -9.72 16.42 21.32
CA PRO A 576 -8.41 16.18 21.91
C PRO A 576 -7.34 15.88 20.85
N SER A 577 -6.14 16.42 21.03
CA SER A 577 -5.03 16.36 20.05
C SER A 577 -4.64 14.97 19.56
N GLN A 578 -4.95 13.94 20.34
CA GLN A 578 -4.67 12.53 20.07
C GLN A 578 -5.56 11.97 18.94
N VAL A 579 -6.87 12.27 19.00
CA VAL A 579 -7.86 11.84 18.01
C VAL A 579 -8.22 12.92 16.99
N LYS A 580 -7.80 14.16 17.22
CA LYS A 580 -7.92 15.25 16.26
C LYS A 580 -7.19 14.92 14.97
N ARG A 581 -7.81 15.36 13.86
CA ARG A 581 -7.29 15.33 12.50
C ARG A 581 -7.81 16.56 11.76
N ALA A 582 -7.17 16.93 10.66
CA ALA A 582 -7.64 17.98 9.77
C ALA A 582 -8.84 17.54 8.93
N GLY A 583 -9.55 18.50 8.34
CA GLY A 583 -10.78 18.29 7.59
C GLY A 583 -12.05 18.69 8.36
N LEU A 584 -13.21 18.30 7.82
CA LEU A 584 -14.53 18.68 8.29
C LEU A 584 -15.18 17.53 9.08
N PHE A 585 -15.76 17.84 10.23
CA PHE A 585 -16.44 16.90 11.13
C PHE A 585 -17.78 17.49 11.62
N GLU A 586 -18.79 16.65 11.83
CA GLU A 586 -20.08 17.10 12.38
C GLU A 586 -19.92 17.72 13.79
N PRO A 587 -20.74 18.72 14.18
CA PRO A 587 -20.64 19.39 15.48
C PRO A 587 -20.92 18.51 16.71
N ASP A 588 -21.40 17.27 16.53
CA ASP A 588 -21.64 16.30 17.60
C ASP A 588 -20.48 15.29 17.80
N ALA A 589 -19.44 15.34 16.95
CA ALA A 589 -18.23 14.56 17.08
C ALA A 589 -17.47 14.93 18.38
N GLY A 590 -17.04 13.90 19.13
CA GLY A 590 -16.39 14.08 20.43
C GLY A 590 -15.82 12.78 21.00
N PHE A 591 -14.86 12.93 21.90
CA PHE A 591 -14.07 11.84 22.48
C PHE A 591 -13.69 12.17 23.92
N ASP A 592 -13.76 11.19 24.82
CA ASP A 592 -13.38 11.33 26.23
C ASP A 592 -12.04 10.61 26.47
N ASP A 593 -10.97 11.39 26.61
CA ASP A 593 -9.62 10.89 26.95
C ASP A 593 -9.58 10.06 28.25
N GLY A 594 -10.54 10.27 29.16
CA GLY A 594 -10.59 9.67 30.48
C GLY A 594 -11.06 8.21 30.51
N ASP A 595 -11.84 7.78 29.52
CA ASP A 595 -12.21 6.37 29.33
C ASP A 595 -11.86 5.80 27.94
N GLY A 596 -11.62 6.64 26.93
CA GLY A 596 -11.27 6.25 25.57
C GLY A 596 -12.47 5.96 24.66
N THR A 597 -13.68 6.34 25.08
CA THR A 597 -14.91 6.25 24.26
C THR A 597 -15.18 7.55 23.50
N GLY A 598 -15.99 7.44 22.45
CA GLY A 598 -16.38 8.60 21.65
C GLY A 598 -16.87 8.22 20.26
N HIS A 599 -17.14 9.23 19.44
CA HIS A 599 -17.35 9.04 18.02
C HIS A 599 -16.96 10.28 17.22
N LEU A 600 -16.44 10.07 16.00
CA LEU A 600 -16.07 11.12 15.06
C LEU A 600 -16.79 10.90 13.73
N THR A 601 -17.62 11.85 13.30
CA THR A 601 -18.27 11.81 11.98
C THR A 601 -17.57 12.79 11.05
N GLN A 602 -16.67 12.30 10.20
CA GLN A 602 -16.05 13.10 9.13
C GLN A 602 -17.03 13.27 7.96
N VAL A 603 -17.05 14.44 7.31
CA VAL A 603 -18.00 14.74 6.22
C VAL A 603 -17.37 15.39 4.99
N SER A 604 -17.94 15.08 3.81
CA SER A 604 -17.69 15.79 2.53
C SER A 604 -18.83 16.77 2.25
N VAL A 605 -18.68 18.04 2.63
CA VAL A 605 -19.67 19.09 2.29
C VAL A 605 -19.61 19.40 0.79
N ASP A 606 -20.76 19.60 0.14
CA ASP A 606 -20.87 19.95 -1.29
C ASP A 606 -21.22 21.43 -1.54
N ASP A 607 -21.23 21.85 -2.81
CA ASP A 607 -21.55 23.22 -3.23
C ASP A 607 -23.03 23.61 -3.03
N SER A 608 -23.88 22.71 -2.52
CA SER A 608 -25.23 23.04 -2.02
C SER A 608 -25.25 23.34 -0.51
N HIS A 609 -24.07 23.34 0.12
CA HIS A 609 -23.83 23.51 1.56
C HIS A 609 -24.40 22.35 2.41
N THR A 610 -24.35 21.12 1.88
CA THR A 610 -24.81 19.92 2.60
C THR A 610 -23.74 18.84 2.70
N ALA A 611 -23.74 18.08 3.81
CA ALA A 611 -22.91 16.89 3.93
C ALA A 611 -23.38 15.81 2.93
N SER A 612 -22.52 15.48 1.96
CA SER A 612 -22.84 14.60 0.82
C SER A 612 -22.22 13.21 0.92
N GLU A 613 -21.19 13.03 1.77
CA GLU A 613 -20.62 11.75 2.17
C GLU A 613 -20.24 11.81 3.66
N HIS A 614 -20.39 10.70 4.38
CA HIS A 614 -20.11 10.58 5.80
C HIS A 614 -19.19 9.38 6.07
N VAL A 615 -18.23 9.56 6.98
CA VAL A 615 -17.41 8.48 7.55
C VAL A 615 -17.40 8.63 9.07
N ARG A 616 -18.27 7.87 9.74
CA ARG A 616 -18.38 7.79 11.19
C ARG A 616 -17.38 6.77 11.73
N ARG A 617 -16.70 7.09 12.84
CA ARG A 617 -15.84 6.19 13.60
C ARG A 617 -16.29 6.18 15.05
N ASP A 618 -16.73 5.03 15.55
CA ASP A 618 -17.16 4.83 16.95
C ASP A 618 -16.05 4.11 17.73
N PHE A 619 -15.69 4.63 18.91
CA PHE A 619 -14.56 4.17 19.72
C PHE A 619 -15.05 3.41 20.95
N SER A 620 -14.49 2.23 21.20
CA SER A 620 -14.90 1.33 22.29
C SER A 620 -13.72 0.56 22.90
N PRO A 621 -13.23 0.98 24.08
CA PRO A 621 -12.27 0.21 24.86
C PRO A 621 -12.84 -1.14 25.29
N ARG A 622 -11.97 -2.15 25.39
CA ARG A 622 -12.35 -3.53 25.69
C ARG A 622 -11.92 -3.93 27.12
N PRO A 623 -12.67 -4.81 27.81
CA PRO A 623 -12.32 -5.26 29.17
C PRO A 623 -11.00 -6.06 29.29
N ASP A 624 -10.40 -6.45 28.16
CA ASP A 624 -9.11 -7.13 28.03
C ASP A 624 -7.93 -6.18 27.76
N GLY A 625 -8.20 -4.87 27.62
CA GLY A 625 -7.19 -3.85 27.33
C GLY A 625 -6.94 -3.58 25.85
N ALA A 626 -7.72 -4.17 24.94
CA ALA A 626 -7.76 -3.76 23.54
C ALA A 626 -8.62 -2.49 23.33
N ASN A 627 -8.51 -1.85 22.17
CA ASN A 627 -9.42 -0.80 21.70
C ASN A 627 -10.09 -1.26 20.40
N GLU A 628 -11.41 -1.10 20.30
CA GLU A 628 -12.21 -1.39 19.10
C GLU A 628 -12.65 -0.08 18.45
N VAL A 629 -12.48 0.03 17.13
CA VAL A 629 -12.93 1.16 16.31
C VAL A 629 -13.84 0.61 15.21
N GLU A 630 -15.13 0.93 15.26
CA GLU A 630 -16.05 0.64 14.14
C GLU A 630 -16.10 1.87 13.22
N THR A 631 -15.64 1.72 11.98
CA THR A 631 -15.80 2.73 10.93
C THR A 631 -17.00 2.37 10.07
N THR A 632 -18.03 3.22 10.08
CA THR A 632 -19.19 3.13 9.19
C THR A 632 -19.16 4.29 8.20
N GLY A 633 -19.02 3.99 6.91
CA GLY A 633 -19.21 4.99 5.84
C GLY A 633 -20.42 4.70 4.96
N ASP A 634 -20.80 5.68 4.16
CA ASP A 634 -21.96 5.57 3.26
C ASP A 634 -21.83 4.41 2.25
N GLY A 635 -22.99 3.93 1.79
CA GLY A 635 -23.08 2.87 0.80
C GLY A 635 -22.51 3.30 -0.56
N ARG A 636 -22.00 2.32 -1.32
CA ARG A 636 -21.38 2.52 -2.63
C ARG A 636 -21.86 1.46 -3.62
N ASN A 637 -22.03 1.85 -4.88
CA ASN A 637 -22.24 0.95 -6.01
C ASN A 637 -20.97 0.14 -6.29
N VAL A 638 -19.77 0.70 -6.07
CA VAL A 638 -18.48 0.05 -6.38
C VAL A 638 -17.65 -0.17 -5.12
N ALA A 639 -17.86 -1.33 -4.49
CA ALA A 639 -17.03 -1.82 -3.39
C ALA A 639 -16.07 -2.94 -3.89
N PRO A 640 -14.88 -2.62 -4.42
CA PRO A 640 -13.88 -3.61 -4.79
C PRO A 640 -13.18 -4.20 -3.55
N LEU A 641 -12.92 -5.50 -3.58
CA LEU A 641 -12.06 -6.18 -2.62
C LEU A 641 -11.06 -7.01 -3.43
N GLY A 642 -9.83 -6.51 -3.56
CA GLY A 642 -8.93 -6.95 -4.63
C GLY A 642 -9.60 -6.91 -6.02
N ALA A 643 -9.48 -7.99 -6.79
CA ALA A 643 -10.06 -8.07 -8.15
C ALA A 643 -11.53 -8.54 -8.20
N VAL A 644 -12.23 -8.61 -7.07
CA VAL A 644 -13.67 -9.00 -7.01
C VAL A 644 -14.55 -7.87 -6.49
N LYS A 645 -15.84 -7.88 -6.89
CA LYS A 645 -16.81 -6.87 -6.42
C LYS A 645 -17.57 -7.42 -5.22
N ALA A 646 -17.53 -6.73 -4.09
CA ALA A 646 -18.48 -6.96 -3.00
C ALA A 646 -19.88 -6.54 -3.49
N TRP A 647 -20.80 -7.50 -3.47
CA TRP A 647 -22.16 -7.35 -3.97
C TRP A 647 -23.08 -6.98 -2.81
N LEU A 648 -23.18 -5.68 -2.55
CA LEU A 648 -24.01 -5.05 -1.53
C LEU A 648 -24.95 -4.05 -2.21
N SER A 649 -26.09 -3.75 -1.60
CA SER A 649 -26.94 -2.65 -2.09
C SER A 649 -26.22 -1.31 -1.92
N GLN A 650 -26.40 -0.39 -2.88
CA GLN A 650 -25.78 0.93 -2.84
C GLN A 650 -26.20 1.79 -1.63
N ASN A 651 -27.29 1.42 -0.93
CA ASN A 651 -27.79 2.10 0.27
C ASN A 651 -27.28 1.45 1.56
N THR A 652 -26.60 0.30 1.49
CA THR A 652 -26.12 -0.47 2.64
C THR A 652 -24.82 0.16 3.15
N PRO A 653 -24.77 0.68 4.41
CA PRO A 653 -23.56 1.28 4.94
C PRO A 653 -22.38 0.29 4.95
N ARG A 654 -21.19 0.76 4.62
CA ARG A 654 -19.97 -0.07 4.60
C ARG A 654 -19.30 0.00 5.97
N LYS A 655 -19.32 -1.12 6.68
CA LYS A 655 -18.72 -1.24 8.02
C LYS A 655 -17.37 -1.94 7.99
N LEU A 656 -16.36 -1.28 8.56
CA LEU A 656 -15.09 -1.86 8.96
C LEU A 656 -15.02 -1.91 10.49
N SER A 657 -14.44 -2.96 11.05
CA SER A 657 -14.08 -3.01 12.48
C SER A 657 -12.58 -3.26 12.62
N LEU A 658 -11.92 -2.45 13.45
CA LEU A 658 -10.50 -2.54 13.74
C LEU A 658 -10.31 -2.73 15.25
N LEU A 659 -9.84 -3.92 15.64
CA LEU A 659 -9.52 -4.27 17.02
C LEU A 659 -8.00 -4.22 17.22
N LEU A 660 -7.57 -3.27 18.04
CA LEU A 660 -6.18 -2.91 18.31
C LEU A 660 -5.77 -3.37 19.71
N SER A 661 -4.64 -4.05 19.82
CA SER A 661 -4.03 -4.43 21.11
C SER A 661 -2.52 -4.24 21.03
N ALA A 662 -1.93 -3.58 22.02
CA ALA A 662 -0.48 -3.35 22.06
C ALA A 662 0.10 -3.28 23.48
N GLY A 663 1.38 -3.63 23.59
CA GLY A 663 2.21 -3.54 24.78
C GLY A 663 3.25 -4.67 24.86
N HIS A 664 4.31 -4.47 25.66
CA HIS A 664 5.37 -5.48 25.90
C HIS A 664 6.02 -6.06 24.63
N GLY A 665 6.31 -5.18 23.65
CA GLY A 665 6.91 -5.58 22.38
C GLY A 665 5.95 -6.28 21.41
N LEU A 666 4.64 -6.29 21.67
CA LEU A 666 3.62 -6.90 20.81
C LEU A 666 2.62 -5.84 20.34
N VAL A 667 2.27 -5.90 19.05
CA VAL A 667 1.13 -5.19 18.45
C VAL A 667 0.28 -6.19 17.67
N SER A 668 -1.04 -6.10 17.79
CA SER A 668 -2.03 -6.93 17.09
C SER A 668 -3.16 -6.07 16.56
N GLU A 669 -3.36 -6.07 15.25
CA GLU A 669 -4.39 -5.31 14.54
C GLU A 669 -5.32 -6.27 13.78
N THR A 670 -6.54 -6.49 14.28
CA THR A 670 -7.53 -7.37 13.64
C THR A 670 -8.56 -6.54 12.88
N LEU A 671 -8.69 -6.81 11.57
CA LEU A 671 -9.58 -6.09 10.66
C LEU A 671 -10.75 -6.97 10.22
N GLY A 672 -11.97 -6.45 10.31
CA GLY A 672 -13.20 -7.02 9.76
C GLY A 672 -13.92 -6.09 8.79
N PHE A 673 -14.73 -6.65 7.90
CA PHE A 673 -15.63 -5.96 6.98
C PHE A 673 -17.01 -6.61 7.01
N GLN A 674 -18.08 -5.81 7.12
CA GLN A 674 -19.47 -6.25 7.32
C GLN A 674 -19.63 -7.38 8.37
N GLY A 675 -18.96 -7.22 9.52
CA GLY A 675 -19.04 -8.19 10.63
C GLY A 675 -18.39 -9.55 10.36
N LYS A 676 -17.51 -9.66 9.36
CA LYS A 676 -16.68 -10.85 9.07
C LYS A 676 -15.20 -10.47 9.06
N GLN A 677 -14.35 -11.30 9.65
CA GLN A 677 -12.91 -11.02 9.74
C GLN A 677 -12.24 -11.12 8.36
N LEU A 678 -11.48 -10.10 7.99
CA LEU A 678 -10.59 -10.08 6.83
C LEU A 678 -9.23 -10.71 7.20
N GLY A 679 -8.67 -10.33 8.34
CA GLY A 679 -7.49 -10.97 8.91
C GLY A 679 -6.97 -10.26 10.16
N LYS A 680 -5.79 -10.68 10.60
CA LYS A 680 -5.08 -10.14 11.76
C LYS A 680 -3.63 -9.92 11.38
N LEU A 681 -3.16 -8.68 11.48
CA LEU A 681 -1.73 -8.36 11.48
C LEU A 681 -1.20 -8.51 12.91
N THR A 682 0.04 -8.95 13.04
CA THR A 682 0.74 -9.00 14.33
C THR A 682 2.20 -8.65 14.10
N ALA A 683 2.72 -7.72 14.91
CA ALA A 683 4.13 -7.36 14.97
C ALA A 683 4.67 -7.70 16.36
N GLN A 684 5.74 -8.49 16.44
CA GLN A 684 6.30 -8.94 17.72
C GLN A 684 7.82 -8.75 17.78
N GLN A 685 8.30 -8.15 18.86
CA GLN A 685 9.72 -7.90 19.11
C GLN A 685 10.42 -9.09 19.76
N HIS A 686 11.61 -9.38 19.26
CA HIS A 686 12.50 -10.45 19.68
C HIS A 686 13.95 -9.91 19.78
N GLY A 687 14.16 -8.94 20.68
CA GLY A 687 15.39 -8.17 20.78
C GLY A 687 15.48 -7.11 19.68
N ASP A 688 16.54 -7.15 18.89
CA ASP A 688 16.80 -6.23 17.77
C ASP A 688 16.11 -6.67 16.46
N LEU A 689 15.19 -7.64 16.54
CA LEU A 689 14.35 -8.10 15.43
C LEU A 689 12.88 -7.89 15.79
N VAL A 690 12.07 -7.36 14.86
CA VAL A 690 10.60 -7.37 14.94
C VAL A 690 10.04 -8.23 13.80
N THR A 691 9.23 -9.25 14.11
CA THR A 691 8.57 -10.09 13.10
C THR A 691 7.15 -9.59 12.84
N VAL A 692 6.81 -9.34 11.58
CA VAL A 692 5.46 -8.98 11.12
C VAL A 692 4.81 -10.15 10.39
N GLN A 693 3.56 -10.44 10.74
CA GLN A 693 2.79 -11.58 10.23
C GLN A 693 1.33 -11.21 9.92
N TRP A 694 0.81 -11.73 8.80
CA TRP A 694 -0.61 -11.60 8.42
C TRP A 694 -1.33 -12.96 8.47
N SER A 695 -2.21 -13.12 9.46
CA SER A 695 -3.08 -14.28 9.60
C SER A 695 -4.39 -14.04 8.83
N ARG A 696 -4.61 -14.79 7.73
CA ARG A 696 -5.77 -14.61 6.86
C ARG A 696 -7.08 -15.08 7.51
N GLY A 697 -8.04 -14.17 7.64
CA GLY A 697 -9.41 -14.46 8.03
C GLY A 697 -10.26 -14.99 6.86
N PRO A 698 -11.54 -15.33 7.11
CA PRO A 698 -12.42 -15.89 6.09
C PRO A 698 -12.67 -14.98 4.89
N LEU A 699 -12.67 -13.65 5.03
CA LEU A 699 -12.89 -12.79 3.86
C LEU A 699 -11.68 -12.72 2.92
N ASP A 700 -10.44 -12.71 3.40
CA ASP A 700 -9.24 -12.69 2.54
C ASP A 700 -9.10 -14.03 1.77
N ARG A 701 -9.59 -15.12 2.39
CA ARG A 701 -9.74 -16.44 1.76
C ARG A 701 -10.81 -16.46 0.68
N VAL A 702 -11.98 -15.87 0.94
CA VAL A 702 -13.06 -15.73 -0.05
C VAL A 702 -12.62 -14.84 -1.21
N ARG A 703 -11.94 -13.72 -0.94
CA ARG A 703 -11.31 -12.86 -1.94
C ARG A 703 -10.40 -13.67 -2.85
N GLN A 704 -9.38 -14.34 -2.31
CA GLN A 704 -8.44 -15.17 -3.07
C GLN A 704 -9.11 -16.31 -3.85
N ALA A 705 -10.10 -16.99 -3.25
CA ALA A 705 -10.85 -18.04 -3.91
C ALA A 705 -11.62 -17.50 -5.13
N MET A 706 -12.35 -16.40 -4.96
CA MET A 706 -13.13 -15.77 -6.03
C MET A 706 -12.22 -15.16 -7.11
N GLU A 707 -11.06 -14.60 -6.75
CA GLU A 707 -10.02 -14.17 -7.70
C GLU A 707 -9.44 -15.34 -8.50
N SER A 708 -9.15 -16.48 -7.84
CA SER A 708 -8.65 -17.70 -8.48
C SER A 708 -9.68 -18.26 -9.49
N VAL A 709 -10.98 -18.20 -9.18
CA VAL A 709 -12.07 -18.54 -10.13
C VAL A 709 -12.18 -17.49 -11.25
N GLN A 710 -12.16 -16.20 -10.94
CA GLN A 710 -12.20 -15.09 -11.90
C GLN A 710 -11.08 -15.19 -12.94
N ASN A 711 -9.86 -15.56 -12.53
CA ASN A 711 -8.72 -15.76 -13.42
C ASN A 711 -8.91 -17.00 -14.32
N LYS A 712 -9.41 -18.11 -13.78
CA LYS A 712 -9.68 -19.33 -14.56
C LYS A 712 -10.80 -19.14 -15.59
N LEU A 713 -11.87 -18.43 -15.22
CA LEU A 713 -12.98 -18.07 -16.12
C LEU A 713 -12.49 -17.26 -17.33
N VAL A 714 -11.65 -16.25 -17.10
CA VAL A 714 -11.08 -15.42 -18.20
C VAL A 714 -10.11 -16.23 -19.07
N ALA A 715 -9.30 -17.10 -18.48
CA ALA A 715 -8.35 -17.94 -19.20
C ALA A 715 -9.00 -19.09 -19.99
N SER A 716 -10.20 -19.54 -19.61
CA SER A 716 -10.95 -20.62 -20.28
C SER A 716 -12.46 -20.52 -19.98
N PRO A 717 -13.20 -19.64 -20.69
CA PRO A 717 -14.64 -19.48 -20.51
C PRO A 717 -15.38 -20.80 -20.73
N SER A 718 -16.31 -21.14 -19.83
CA SER A 718 -16.94 -22.48 -19.86
C SER A 718 -18.33 -22.53 -19.20
N PRO A 719 -19.14 -23.58 -19.45
CA PRO A 719 -20.47 -23.72 -18.85
C PRO A 719 -20.47 -24.05 -17.34
N GLY A 720 -19.98 -23.13 -16.50
CA GLY A 720 -20.02 -23.24 -15.04
C GLY A 720 -18.79 -22.62 -14.37
N SER A 721 -18.87 -22.41 -13.06
CA SER A 721 -17.72 -21.96 -12.27
C SER A 721 -16.66 -23.07 -12.19
N PRO A 722 -15.41 -22.83 -12.61
CA PRO A 722 -14.30 -23.74 -12.31
C PRO A 722 -14.02 -23.73 -10.79
N PRO A 723 -13.48 -24.82 -10.22
CA PRO A 723 -13.03 -24.80 -8.83
C PRO A 723 -11.86 -23.80 -8.66
N PRO A 724 -11.74 -23.12 -7.51
CA PRO A 724 -10.56 -22.31 -7.20
C PRO A 724 -9.29 -23.17 -7.15
N ALA A 725 -8.12 -22.55 -7.28
CA ALA A 725 -6.85 -23.17 -6.87
C ALA A 725 -6.46 -22.72 -5.45
N ASP A 726 -6.80 -21.48 -5.11
CA ASP A 726 -6.27 -20.73 -3.95
C ASP A 726 -7.39 -20.30 -2.99
N GLY A 727 -7.03 -19.75 -1.84
CA GLY A 727 -7.96 -19.20 -0.83
C GLY A 727 -8.78 -20.24 -0.04
N VAL A 728 -9.13 -21.38 -0.66
CA VAL A 728 -9.93 -22.45 -0.05
C VAL A 728 -9.05 -23.43 0.74
N LEU A 729 -9.60 -23.97 1.83
CA LEU A 729 -8.99 -25.04 2.61
C LEU A 729 -9.32 -26.39 1.95
N TYR A 730 -10.60 -26.74 1.85
CA TYR A 730 -11.07 -27.92 1.10
C TYR A 730 -12.46 -27.72 0.50
N GLY A 731 -12.83 -28.56 -0.47
CA GLY A 731 -14.18 -28.60 -1.05
C GLY A 731 -15.02 -29.71 -0.44
N PHE A 732 -16.31 -29.46 -0.25
CA PHE A 732 -17.29 -30.43 0.23
C PHE A 732 -18.44 -30.54 -0.76
N THR A 733 -18.79 -31.77 -1.16
CA THR A 733 -19.99 -32.02 -1.97
C THR A 733 -21.13 -32.44 -1.05
N ASP A 734 -22.21 -31.67 -1.00
CA ASP A 734 -23.40 -32.03 -0.23
C ASP A 734 -24.28 -33.08 -0.92
N ALA A 735 -25.34 -33.52 -0.24
CA ALA A 735 -26.21 -34.61 -0.72
C ALA A 735 -26.98 -34.27 -2.01
N ASP A 736 -27.16 -32.99 -2.32
CA ASP A 736 -27.80 -32.50 -3.55
C ASP A 736 -26.79 -32.27 -4.68
N GLY A 737 -25.50 -32.51 -4.42
CA GLY A 737 -24.40 -32.38 -5.38
C GLY A 737 -23.82 -30.96 -5.49
N ARG A 738 -24.23 -30.03 -4.63
CA ARG A 738 -23.69 -28.67 -4.60
C ARG A 738 -22.31 -28.67 -3.95
N GLN A 739 -21.39 -27.90 -4.52
CA GLN A 739 -20.06 -27.64 -3.95
C GLN A 739 -20.14 -26.53 -2.91
N LEU A 740 -19.60 -26.82 -1.72
CA LEU A 740 -19.38 -25.87 -0.64
C LEU A 740 -17.87 -25.78 -0.37
N LEU A 741 -17.34 -24.58 -0.25
CA LEU A 741 -15.91 -24.31 -0.14
C LEU A 741 -15.59 -23.89 1.29
N ARG A 742 -14.72 -24.64 1.99
CA ARG A 742 -14.30 -24.32 3.36
C ARG A 742 -13.30 -23.17 3.32
N VAL A 743 -13.71 -22.01 3.83
CA VAL A 743 -12.94 -20.75 3.78
C VAL A 743 -12.59 -20.21 5.17
N GLY A 744 -12.72 -21.01 6.23
CA GLY A 744 -12.46 -20.56 7.60
C GLY A 744 -12.41 -21.69 8.61
N GLY A 745 -12.28 -21.32 9.89
CA GLY A 745 -12.19 -22.21 11.03
C GLY A 745 -13.55 -22.45 11.70
N LYS A 746 -13.51 -22.74 13.01
CA LYS A 746 -14.73 -23.07 13.77
C LYS A 746 -15.73 -21.91 13.75
N ASP A 747 -16.98 -22.24 13.42
CA ASP A 747 -18.15 -21.37 13.30
C ASP A 747 -18.06 -20.28 12.20
N ASP A 748 -16.97 -20.26 11.41
CA ASP A 748 -16.85 -19.42 10.21
C ASP A 748 -17.78 -19.88 9.07
N PRO A 749 -18.21 -18.95 8.20
CA PRO A 749 -18.99 -19.27 7.01
C PRO A 749 -18.21 -20.14 6.01
N TRP A 750 -18.97 -20.81 5.16
CA TRP A 750 -18.51 -21.47 3.95
C TRP A 750 -18.86 -20.61 2.73
N LEU A 751 -18.17 -20.83 1.61
CA LEU A 751 -18.45 -20.15 0.35
C LEU A 751 -19.19 -21.09 -0.61
N SER A 752 -20.30 -20.61 -1.18
CA SER A 752 -21.06 -21.28 -2.24
C SER A 752 -21.03 -20.40 -3.49
N ILE A 753 -20.70 -20.95 -4.66
CA ILE A 753 -20.66 -20.20 -5.93
C ILE A 753 -21.79 -20.68 -6.84
N SER A 754 -22.54 -19.75 -7.45
CA SER A 754 -23.60 -20.06 -8.42
C SER A 754 -23.63 -19.05 -9.57
N ASP A 755 -24.36 -19.37 -10.65
CA ASP A 755 -24.65 -18.41 -11.74
C ASP A 755 -26.01 -17.69 -11.56
N GLN A 756 -26.61 -17.81 -10.38
CA GLN A 756 -27.88 -17.16 -10.03
C GLN A 756 -27.59 -15.90 -9.22
N ILE A 757 -27.89 -14.74 -9.79
CA ILE A 757 -27.58 -13.44 -9.18
C ILE A 757 -28.87 -12.74 -8.74
N PRO A 758 -29.25 -12.82 -7.45
CA PRO A 758 -30.26 -11.93 -6.90
C PRO A 758 -29.81 -10.45 -6.99
N PRO A 759 -30.77 -9.50 -6.97
CA PRO A 759 -30.48 -8.10 -6.70
C PRO A 759 -29.65 -7.97 -5.42
N ALA A 760 -28.73 -7.00 -5.38
CA ALA A 760 -27.89 -6.78 -4.21
C ALA A 760 -28.73 -6.33 -3.01
N ASP A 761 -28.47 -6.91 -1.84
CA ASP A 761 -29.13 -6.61 -0.58
C ASP A 761 -28.10 -6.24 0.50
N ASP A 762 -28.46 -6.31 1.79
CA ASP A 762 -27.56 -5.98 2.89
C ASP A 762 -26.57 -7.11 3.24
N ASN A 763 -26.64 -8.29 2.59
CA ASN A 763 -25.79 -9.44 2.89
C ASN A 763 -24.52 -9.43 2.03
N LEU A 764 -23.35 -9.58 2.67
CA LEU A 764 -22.07 -9.62 1.95
C LEU A 764 -21.94 -10.86 1.04
N ALA A 765 -22.06 -10.62 -0.27
CA ALA A 765 -21.74 -11.57 -1.34
C ALA A 765 -20.65 -11.01 -2.28
N PHE A 766 -20.19 -11.82 -3.24
CA PHE A 766 -19.04 -11.51 -4.11
C PHE A 766 -19.35 -11.82 -5.56
N ARG A 767 -19.33 -10.82 -6.45
CA ARG A 767 -19.58 -11.00 -7.88
C ARG A 767 -18.27 -11.17 -8.65
N ILE A 768 -18.26 -12.12 -9.58
CA ILE A 768 -17.23 -12.33 -10.62
C ILE A 768 -17.88 -12.48 -12.00
N GLY A 769 -17.12 -12.43 -13.08
CA GLY A 769 -17.67 -12.59 -14.44
C GLY A 769 -16.70 -13.16 -15.47
N GLU A 770 -17.23 -13.49 -16.64
CA GLU A 770 -16.51 -13.96 -17.83
C GLU A 770 -17.04 -13.26 -19.09
N PRO A 771 -16.22 -13.11 -20.15
CA PRO A 771 -16.73 -12.65 -21.44
C PRO A 771 -17.82 -13.62 -21.97
N ASN A 772 -18.86 -13.09 -22.61
CA ASN A 772 -19.96 -13.86 -23.21
C ASN A 772 -19.86 -13.84 -24.75
N PRO A 773 -18.96 -14.62 -25.38
CA PRO A 773 -18.68 -14.59 -26.81
C PRO A 773 -19.84 -15.16 -27.64
N GLY A 774 -20.87 -14.35 -27.83
CA GLY A 774 -22.09 -14.68 -28.56
C GLY A 774 -23.20 -13.63 -28.44
N GLN A 775 -23.16 -12.74 -27.44
CA GLN A 775 -24.19 -11.72 -27.22
C GLN A 775 -23.57 -10.31 -27.19
N ARG A 776 -23.66 -9.58 -28.32
CA ARG A 776 -23.18 -8.18 -28.40
C ARG A 776 -23.88 -7.26 -27.39
N ASN A 777 -25.11 -7.61 -27.02
CA ASN A 777 -25.96 -6.87 -26.09
C ASN A 777 -26.04 -7.52 -24.69
N ASP A 778 -25.11 -8.42 -24.36
CA ASP A 778 -24.90 -8.96 -23.01
C ASP A 778 -23.47 -9.54 -22.90
N PRO A 779 -22.42 -8.70 -22.94
CA PRO A 779 -21.05 -9.15 -23.17
C PRO A 779 -20.38 -9.81 -21.95
N VAL A 780 -21.06 -9.87 -20.80
CA VAL A 780 -20.52 -10.39 -19.53
C VAL A 780 -21.48 -11.40 -18.93
N ARG A 781 -21.06 -12.66 -18.76
CA ARG A 781 -21.78 -13.62 -17.90
C ARG A 781 -21.20 -13.53 -16.49
N TYR A 782 -22.07 -13.43 -15.49
CA TYR A 782 -21.65 -13.26 -14.09
C TYR A 782 -21.91 -14.51 -13.24
N TYR A 783 -21.17 -14.62 -12.14
CA TYR A 783 -21.38 -15.58 -11.06
C TYR A 783 -21.34 -14.87 -9.70
N LEU A 784 -22.04 -15.44 -8.71
CA LEU A 784 -22.09 -14.92 -7.34
C LEU A 784 -21.57 -15.96 -6.34
N GLY A 785 -20.58 -15.57 -5.56
CA GLY A 785 -20.13 -16.25 -4.35
C GLY A 785 -20.87 -15.71 -3.13
N THR A 786 -21.57 -16.58 -2.41
CA THR A 786 -22.34 -16.23 -1.20
C THR A 786 -21.78 -16.92 0.03
N LEU A 787 -21.76 -16.23 1.17
CA LEU A 787 -21.42 -16.79 2.47
C LEU A 787 -22.62 -17.58 3.02
N VAL A 788 -22.40 -18.85 3.36
CA VAL A 788 -23.43 -19.77 3.88
C VAL A 788 -22.98 -20.42 5.19
N PRO A 789 -23.90 -20.91 6.05
CA PRO A 789 -23.55 -21.72 7.21
C PRO A 789 -22.78 -22.99 6.84
N ALA A 790 -22.12 -23.61 7.82
CA ALA A 790 -21.55 -24.94 7.65
C ALA A 790 -22.64 -25.97 7.30
N PRO A 791 -22.34 -26.97 6.44
CA PRO A 791 -23.29 -28.01 6.08
C PRO A 791 -23.71 -28.85 7.29
N ASP A 792 -25.00 -29.11 7.42
CA ASP A 792 -25.56 -30.01 8.43
C ASP A 792 -24.99 -31.43 8.33
N VAL A 793 -24.96 -32.14 9.47
CA VAL A 793 -24.27 -33.44 9.64
C VAL A 793 -25.05 -34.62 9.02
N LEU A 794 -25.17 -34.58 7.69
CA LEU A 794 -25.18 -35.74 6.77
C LEU A 794 -26.15 -36.89 7.10
N GLY A 795 -27.31 -36.58 7.67
CA GLY A 795 -28.42 -37.54 7.82
C GLY A 795 -28.09 -38.81 8.62
N GLY A 796 -27.08 -38.76 9.50
CA GLY A 796 -26.62 -39.91 10.29
C GLY A 796 -25.32 -40.56 9.79
N LYS A 797 -24.67 -40.04 8.74
CA LYS A 797 -23.27 -40.36 8.44
C LYS A 797 -22.35 -39.46 9.26
N HIS A 798 -21.58 -40.07 10.16
CA HIS A 798 -20.65 -39.37 11.05
C HIS A 798 -19.21 -39.30 10.51
N TRP A 799 -18.94 -39.77 9.29
CA TRP A 799 -17.59 -39.89 8.74
C TRP A 799 -17.42 -39.09 7.46
N LEU A 800 -16.24 -38.50 7.32
CA LEU A 800 -15.77 -37.85 6.11
C LEU A 800 -14.66 -38.70 5.48
N THR A 801 -14.62 -38.70 4.15
CA THR A 801 -13.45 -39.10 3.38
C THR A 801 -12.90 -37.88 2.65
N ALA A 802 -11.69 -37.44 3.03
CA ALA A 802 -10.94 -36.44 2.30
C ALA A 802 -9.98 -37.11 1.30
N THR A 803 -9.96 -36.61 0.07
CA THR A 803 -9.01 -36.99 -0.98
C THR A 803 -8.11 -35.78 -1.26
N PRO A 804 -6.85 -35.76 -0.82
CA PRO A 804 -5.89 -34.72 -1.18
C PRO A 804 -5.69 -34.65 -2.69
N ASP A 805 -5.42 -33.46 -3.22
CA ASP A 805 -5.05 -33.30 -4.62
C ASP A 805 -3.57 -33.68 -4.84
N PRO A 806 -3.24 -34.52 -5.84
CA PRO A 806 -1.87 -35.02 -6.06
C PRO A 806 -0.90 -33.97 -6.61
N HIS A 807 -1.39 -32.77 -6.96
CA HIS A 807 -0.61 -31.63 -7.43
C HIS A 807 -0.61 -30.46 -6.42
N GLY A 808 -1.15 -30.67 -5.21
CA GLY A 808 -1.20 -29.66 -4.14
C GLY A 808 -2.39 -28.70 -4.22
N GLY A 809 -3.38 -28.98 -5.08
CA GLY A 809 -4.62 -28.22 -5.17
C GLY A 809 -5.60 -28.49 -4.01
N GLN A 810 -6.86 -28.08 -4.22
CA GLN A 810 -7.94 -28.20 -3.25
C GLN A 810 -8.31 -29.67 -2.96
N ALA A 811 -8.18 -30.09 -1.70
CA ALA A 811 -8.65 -31.42 -1.28
C ALA A 811 -10.18 -31.55 -1.42
N SER A 812 -10.65 -32.72 -1.87
CA SER A 812 -12.07 -33.03 -2.05
C SER A 812 -12.59 -33.90 -0.90
N VAL A 813 -13.58 -33.40 -0.17
CA VAL A 813 -14.18 -34.06 1.01
C VAL A 813 -15.62 -34.48 0.70
N VAL A 814 -15.96 -35.71 1.04
CA VAL A 814 -17.30 -36.27 0.85
C VAL A 814 -17.78 -37.05 2.08
N ALA A 815 -19.09 -37.13 2.23
CA ALA A 815 -19.74 -38.00 3.20
C ALA A 815 -19.40 -39.48 2.95
N SER A 816 -18.92 -40.19 3.98
CA SER A 816 -18.61 -41.61 3.87
C SER A 816 -19.25 -42.44 4.97
N ASP A 817 -19.29 -43.75 4.75
CA ASP A 817 -19.53 -44.72 5.82
C ASP A 817 -18.25 -44.87 6.68
N PRO A 818 -18.35 -45.40 7.91
CA PRO A 818 -17.17 -45.73 8.71
C PRO A 818 -16.20 -46.66 7.96
N PRO A 819 -14.87 -46.52 8.15
CA PRO A 819 -13.88 -47.37 7.51
C PRO A 819 -14.04 -48.83 7.97
N ALA A 820 -14.00 -49.77 7.01
CA ALA A 820 -14.20 -51.19 7.28
C ALA A 820 -12.98 -51.87 7.94
N ASP A 821 -11.79 -51.31 7.73
CA ASP A 821 -10.54 -51.62 8.43
C ASP A 821 -9.76 -50.30 8.57
N THR A 822 -9.34 -49.94 9.79
CA THR A 822 -8.65 -48.68 10.05
C THR A 822 -7.15 -48.85 9.88
N GLY A 823 -6.55 -48.09 8.94
CA GLY A 823 -5.09 -47.91 8.88
C GLY A 823 -4.53 -47.36 10.20
N SER A 824 -3.21 -47.41 10.36
CA SER A 824 -2.54 -46.92 11.58
C SER A 824 -2.96 -45.46 11.87
N PRO A 825 -3.57 -45.17 13.04
CA PRO A 825 -4.09 -43.85 13.34
C PRO A 825 -2.97 -42.84 13.48
N VAL A 826 -3.12 -41.68 12.84
CA VAL A 826 -2.24 -40.53 13.04
C VAL A 826 -2.83 -39.68 14.15
N ARG A 827 -2.06 -39.49 15.24
CA ARG A 827 -2.44 -38.56 16.29
C ARG A 827 -2.21 -37.14 15.81
N VAL A 828 -3.26 -36.33 15.80
CA VAL A 828 -3.17 -34.89 15.59
C VAL A 828 -3.36 -34.19 16.92
N SER A 829 -2.52 -33.23 17.27
CA SER A 829 -2.67 -32.41 18.48
C SER A 829 -2.32 -30.95 18.23
N THR A 830 -2.51 -30.10 19.23
CA THR A 830 -2.18 -28.66 19.20
C THR A 830 -1.35 -28.26 20.42
N PRO A 831 -0.63 -27.11 20.41
CA PRO A 831 0.13 -26.62 21.57
C PRO A 831 -0.69 -26.45 22.86
N ASP A 832 -2.00 -26.19 22.75
CA ASP A 832 -2.92 -26.09 23.89
C ASP A 832 -3.48 -27.44 24.38
N GLY A 833 -3.02 -28.56 23.82
CA GLY A 833 -3.33 -29.91 24.30
C GLY A 833 -4.65 -30.51 23.83
N ARG A 834 -5.32 -29.92 22.82
CA ARG A 834 -6.42 -30.62 22.12
C ARG A 834 -5.83 -31.79 21.30
N GLU A 835 -6.60 -32.86 21.17
CA GLU A 835 -6.23 -34.05 20.39
C GLU A 835 -7.35 -34.45 19.41
N SER A 836 -6.94 -35.06 18.30
CA SER A 836 -7.77 -35.61 17.22
C SER A 836 -7.07 -36.83 16.61
N VAL A 837 -7.79 -37.63 15.82
CA VAL A 837 -7.25 -38.79 15.09
C VAL A 837 -7.77 -38.81 13.66
N LEU A 838 -6.87 -38.95 12.69
CA LEU A 838 -7.20 -39.26 11.30
C LEU A 838 -6.64 -40.63 10.90
N TYR A 839 -7.28 -41.28 9.93
CA TYR A 839 -6.93 -42.61 9.44
C TYR A 839 -6.55 -42.54 7.95
N PRO A 840 -5.26 -42.64 7.59
CA PRO A 840 -4.82 -42.75 6.21
C PRO A 840 -5.20 -44.12 5.63
N HIS A 841 -5.82 -44.14 4.45
CA HIS A 841 -6.27 -45.34 3.77
C HIS A 841 -6.33 -45.12 2.26
N ASP A 842 -5.60 -45.92 1.47
CA ASP A 842 -5.57 -45.88 0.00
C ASP A 842 -5.42 -44.46 -0.62
N GLY A 843 -4.52 -43.65 -0.05
CA GLY A 843 -4.28 -42.26 -0.51
C GLY A 843 -5.36 -41.25 -0.12
N ARG A 844 -6.26 -41.63 0.79
CA ARG A 844 -7.33 -40.80 1.36
C ARG A 844 -7.21 -40.73 2.87
N LEU A 845 -7.93 -39.79 3.47
CA LEU A 845 -8.01 -39.59 4.92
C LEU A 845 -9.46 -39.80 5.37
N VAL A 846 -9.64 -40.60 6.41
CA VAL A 846 -10.94 -40.88 7.00
C VAL A 846 -10.97 -40.33 8.44
N LEU A 847 -12.02 -39.60 8.80
CA LEU A 847 -12.15 -38.86 10.06
C LEU A 847 -13.62 -38.66 10.47
N ASP A 848 -13.89 -38.31 11.72
CA ASP A 848 -15.24 -37.95 12.19
C ASP A 848 -15.62 -36.55 11.69
N ALA A 849 -16.85 -36.40 11.18
CA ALA A 849 -17.39 -35.13 10.69
C ALA A 849 -17.54 -34.07 11.79
N ASN A 850 -17.62 -34.49 13.05
CA ASN A 850 -17.81 -33.67 14.24
C ASN A 850 -16.49 -33.41 15.00
N ASP A 851 -15.34 -33.85 14.46
CA ASP A 851 -14.05 -33.67 15.11
C ASP A 851 -13.73 -32.17 15.33
N PRO A 852 -13.33 -31.76 16.55
CA PRO A 852 -13.15 -30.35 16.90
C PRO A 852 -11.90 -29.69 16.28
N LEU A 853 -10.98 -30.47 15.69
CA LEU A 853 -9.83 -29.96 14.94
C LEU A 853 -10.05 -30.14 13.43
N LEU A 854 -10.49 -31.31 12.98
CA LEU A 854 -10.47 -31.70 11.56
C LEU A 854 -11.83 -31.74 10.85
N GLY A 855 -12.95 -31.71 11.60
CA GLY A 855 -14.29 -31.93 11.06
C GLY A 855 -14.85 -30.79 10.20
N LEU A 856 -16.15 -30.89 9.84
CA LEU A 856 -16.85 -29.85 9.07
C LEU A 856 -16.92 -28.50 9.82
N ASN A 857 -16.79 -28.53 11.14
CA ASN A 857 -16.68 -27.36 12.01
C ASN A 857 -15.36 -27.34 12.81
N GLY A 858 -14.30 -27.97 12.27
CA GLY A 858 -12.95 -27.98 12.81
C GLY A 858 -12.20 -26.65 12.62
N THR A 859 -10.95 -26.59 13.08
CA THR A 859 -10.11 -25.39 13.02
C THR A 859 -9.53 -25.14 11.64
N THR A 860 -9.00 -23.93 11.43
CA THR A 860 -8.34 -23.51 10.19
C THR A 860 -7.12 -24.38 9.90
N GLU A 861 -6.30 -24.68 10.92
CA GLU A 861 -5.10 -25.51 10.80
C GLU A 861 -5.46 -26.96 10.44
N GLY A 862 -6.55 -27.49 11.02
CA GLY A 862 -7.02 -28.85 10.73
C GLY A 862 -7.60 -28.99 9.32
N ALA A 863 -8.35 -27.99 8.86
CA ALA A 863 -8.80 -27.91 7.48
C ALA A 863 -7.63 -27.71 6.48
N ALA A 864 -6.60 -26.94 6.86
CA ALA A 864 -5.38 -26.76 6.07
C ALA A 864 -4.48 -28.02 6.07
N LEU A 865 -4.50 -28.83 7.14
CA LEU A 865 -3.87 -30.16 7.17
C LEU A 865 -4.48 -31.09 6.13
N LEU A 866 -5.82 -31.12 6.00
CA LEU A 866 -6.49 -31.95 4.98
C LEU A 866 -6.11 -31.53 3.54
N ARG A 867 -5.86 -30.23 3.31
CA ARG A 867 -5.31 -29.69 2.04
C ARG A 867 -3.87 -30.13 1.82
N GLY A 868 -2.99 -29.83 2.79
CA GLY A 868 -1.55 -30.04 2.71
C GLY A 868 -1.08 -31.47 2.95
N PHE A 869 -1.99 -32.44 3.10
CA PHE A 869 -1.63 -33.75 3.66
C PHE A 869 -0.57 -34.49 2.84
N THR A 870 -0.53 -34.35 1.51
CA THR A 870 0.52 -34.97 0.67
C THR A 870 1.93 -34.55 1.08
N ALA A 871 2.12 -33.31 1.56
CA ALA A 871 3.41 -32.85 2.09
C ALA A 871 3.65 -33.33 3.53
N VAL A 872 2.61 -33.44 4.34
CA VAL A 872 2.68 -33.98 5.72
C VAL A 872 2.98 -35.48 5.71
N ASP A 873 2.36 -36.26 4.83
CA ASP A 873 2.63 -37.69 4.65
C ASP A 873 4.09 -37.96 4.23
N ALA A 874 4.63 -37.16 3.30
CA ALA A 874 6.04 -37.21 2.94
C ALA A 874 6.97 -36.88 4.13
N ALA A 875 6.56 -35.94 5.00
CA ALA A 875 7.28 -35.60 6.22
C ALA A 875 7.19 -36.71 7.30
N MET A 876 6.03 -37.37 7.44
CA MET A 876 5.83 -38.53 8.31
C MET A 876 6.72 -39.68 7.88
N HIS A 877 6.72 -40.02 6.59
CA HIS A 877 7.61 -41.04 6.02
C HIS A 877 9.08 -40.68 6.28
N ASN A 878 9.49 -39.42 6.09
CA ASN A 878 10.87 -39.00 6.38
C ASN A 878 11.25 -39.14 7.87
N ALA A 879 10.35 -38.81 8.80
CA ALA A 879 10.57 -38.99 10.23
C ALA A 879 10.65 -40.48 10.62
N ALA A 880 9.76 -41.31 10.08
CA ALA A 880 9.72 -42.75 10.29
C ALA A 880 10.91 -43.50 9.67
N GLU A 881 11.48 -43.01 8.56
CA GLU A 881 12.74 -43.52 8.00
C GLU A 881 13.96 -43.11 8.83
N ALA A 882 14.04 -41.84 9.25
CA ALA A 882 15.22 -41.29 9.90
C ALA A 882 15.38 -41.71 11.38
N LYS A 883 14.26 -41.80 12.12
CA LYS A 883 14.20 -42.24 13.53
C LYS A 883 15.11 -41.44 14.49
N ASP A 884 15.33 -40.18 14.16
CA ASP A 884 16.15 -39.21 14.90
C ASP A 884 15.42 -38.61 16.13
N GLY A 885 14.09 -38.64 16.15
CA GLY A 885 13.25 -38.06 17.21
C GLY A 885 12.99 -36.55 17.06
N PHE A 886 13.25 -35.96 15.89
CA PHE A 886 12.93 -34.57 15.57
C PHE A 886 11.66 -34.46 14.74
N LEU A 887 10.90 -33.39 14.97
CA LEU A 887 9.75 -33.06 14.14
C LEU A 887 10.22 -32.35 12.86
N ARG A 888 9.44 -32.51 11.79
CA ARG A 888 9.61 -31.79 10.51
C ARG A 888 8.61 -30.64 10.46
N GLY A 889 9.06 -29.41 10.26
CA GLY A 889 8.15 -28.29 10.01
C GLY A 889 7.61 -28.35 8.58
N VAL A 890 6.29 -28.52 8.45
CA VAL A 890 5.57 -28.47 7.18
C VAL A 890 4.62 -27.27 7.21
N GLU A 891 4.86 -26.31 6.33
CA GLU A 891 4.08 -25.10 6.18
C GLU A 891 2.68 -25.39 5.62
N LEU A 892 1.65 -24.81 6.24
CA LEU A 892 0.25 -24.97 5.81
C LEU A 892 -0.23 -23.76 4.99
N GLY A 893 0.63 -23.19 4.15
CA GLY A 893 0.28 -22.11 3.20
C GLY A 893 -0.20 -20.82 3.86
N GLY A 894 0.46 -20.37 4.92
CA GLY A 894 0.06 -19.21 5.74
C GLY A 894 -1.01 -19.51 6.81
N ASP A 895 -1.53 -20.74 6.86
CA ASP A 895 -2.64 -21.13 7.75
C ASP A 895 -2.16 -21.74 9.08
N GLY A 896 -0.83 -21.77 9.29
CA GLY A 896 -0.17 -22.45 10.41
C GLY A 896 1.00 -23.32 9.94
N VAL A 897 1.50 -24.15 10.85
CA VAL A 897 2.56 -25.14 10.58
C VAL A 897 2.18 -26.47 11.22
N ALA A 898 2.35 -27.57 10.49
CA ALA A 898 2.33 -28.92 11.01
C ALA A 898 3.76 -29.31 11.46
N LEU A 899 3.94 -29.66 12.73
CA LEU A 899 5.19 -30.25 13.24
C LEU A 899 5.03 -31.78 13.22
N VAL A 900 5.70 -32.42 12.28
CA VAL A 900 5.39 -33.81 11.87
C VAL A 900 6.44 -34.80 12.39
N GLY A 901 6.01 -35.90 12.99
CA GLY A 901 6.85 -37.00 13.44
C GLY A 901 6.33 -38.37 13.00
N ASP A 902 6.96 -39.44 13.47
CA ASP A 902 6.50 -40.82 13.25
C ASP A 902 5.14 -41.03 13.94
N GLY A 903 4.07 -41.15 13.14
CA GLY A 903 2.69 -41.36 13.60
C GLY A 903 2.00 -40.15 14.28
N GLN A 904 2.61 -38.96 14.30
CA GLN A 904 2.06 -37.79 15.00
C GLN A 904 2.24 -36.47 14.24
N VAL A 905 1.29 -35.55 14.41
CA VAL A 905 1.30 -34.19 13.86
C VAL A 905 0.86 -33.19 14.93
N ILE A 906 1.67 -32.18 15.23
CA ILE A 906 1.26 -31.04 16.05
C ILE A 906 0.88 -29.87 15.14
N LEU A 907 -0.39 -29.48 15.11
CA LEU A 907 -0.89 -28.32 14.39
C LEU A 907 -0.67 -27.05 15.21
N VAL A 908 0.13 -26.15 14.66
CA VAL A 908 0.50 -24.89 15.28
C VAL A 908 -0.22 -23.76 14.52
N PRO A 909 -1.13 -23.00 15.18
CA PRO A 909 -1.78 -21.83 14.59
C PRO A 909 -0.76 -20.82 14.07
N ALA A 910 -1.15 -20.08 13.03
CA ALA A 910 -0.27 -19.11 12.37
C ALA A 910 0.34 -18.11 13.37
N ASP A 911 -0.46 -17.52 14.25
CA ASP A 911 -0.04 -16.50 15.23
C ASP A 911 0.58 -17.08 16.52
N HIS A 912 0.84 -18.39 16.58
CA HIS A 912 1.55 -19.00 17.70
C HIS A 912 3.08 -18.85 17.52
N PRO A 913 3.87 -18.46 18.55
CA PRO A 913 5.32 -18.23 18.40
C PRO A 913 6.14 -19.42 17.87
N TRP A 914 5.61 -20.64 17.97
CA TRP A 914 6.23 -21.83 17.37
C TRP A 914 6.15 -21.84 15.83
N ALA A 915 5.10 -21.26 15.22
CA ALA A 915 4.93 -21.21 13.77
C ALA A 915 5.94 -20.24 13.15
N ALA A 916 6.06 -19.02 13.69
CA ALA A 916 7.07 -18.05 13.28
C ALA A 916 8.50 -18.64 13.34
N ARG A 917 8.83 -19.37 14.42
CA ARG A 917 10.10 -20.09 14.57
C ARG A 917 10.30 -21.21 13.54
N ALA A 918 9.27 -22.01 13.28
CA ALA A 918 9.33 -23.10 12.31
C ALA A 918 9.43 -22.61 10.86
N LEU A 919 8.80 -21.48 10.52
CA LEU A 919 8.90 -20.83 9.22
C LEU A 919 10.26 -20.14 9.03
N GLY A 920 10.78 -19.44 10.04
CA GLY A 920 12.12 -18.84 10.01
C GLY A 920 13.27 -19.86 9.91
N ALA A 921 13.04 -21.12 10.29
CA ALA A 921 13.98 -22.22 10.14
C ALA A 921 14.15 -22.71 8.68
N LYS A 922 13.30 -22.27 7.75
CA LYS A 922 13.30 -22.68 6.34
C LYS A 922 14.62 -22.28 5.66
N SER A 923 15.15 -23.17 4.80
CA SER A 923 16.34 -22.87 4.01
C SER A 923 15.99 -21.98 2.81
N ALA A 924 16.91 -21.09 2.43
CA ALA A 924 16.86 -20.41 1.14
C ALA A 924 17.22 -21.32 -0.05
N ASP A 925 17.78 -22.52 0.22
CA ASP A 925 18.01 -23.55 -0.79
C ASP A 925 16.83 -24.55 -0.82
N PRO A 926 15.99 -24.57 -1.88
CA PRO A 926 14.87 -25.50 -1.99
C PRO A 926 15.28 -26.96 -2.19
N ALA A 927 16.58 -27.27 -2.36
CA ALA A 927 17.08 -28.64 -2.35
C ALA A 927 17.36 -29.19 -0.94
N HIS A 928 17.30 -28.36 0.11
CA HIS A 928 17.57 -28.78 1.49
C HIS A 928 16.32 -29.26 2.23
N ARG A 929 16.55 -30.07 3.29
CA ARG A 929 15.50 -30.76 4.05
C ARG A 929 14.53 -29.79 4.72
N MET A 930 13.30 -30.26 4.94
CA MET A 930 12.33 -29.64 5.86
C MET A 930 13.00 -29.27 7.19
N PRO A 931 12.68 -28.11 7.79
CA PRO A 931 13.30 -27.68 9.04
C PRO A 931 13.09 -28.72 10.13
N LEU A 932 14.19 -29.13 10.76
CA LEU A 932 14.20 -30.08 11.87
C LEU A 932 13.97 -29.30 13.17
N LEU A 933 13.05 -29.79 13.99
CA LEU A 933 12.51 -29.05 15.13
C LEU A 933 12.41 -29.96 16.36
N LEU A 934 12.69 -29.40 17.54
CA LEU A 934 12.57 -30.09 18.83
C LEU A 934 11.65 -29.28 19.74
N VAL A 935 10.59 -29.92 20.25
CA VAL A 935 9.70 -29.32 21.26
C VAL A 935 10.27 -29.65 22.65
N GLU A 936 10.62 -28.63 23.43
CA GLU A 936 10.96 -28.77 24.86
C GLU A 936 10.07 -27.85 25.70
N GLY A 937 9.17 -28.45 26.50
CA GLY A 937 8.20 -27.72 27.30
C GLY A 937 7.28 -26.84 26.45
N ASN A 938 7.36 -25.52 26.63
CA ASN A 938 6.61 -24.53 25.85
C ASN A 938 7.43 -23.88 24.72
N GLN A 939 8.54 -24.48 24.30
CA GLN A 939 9.44 -23.93 23.27
C GLN A 939 9.64 -24.89 22.10
N VAL A 940 9.84 -24.32 20.91
CA VAL A 940 10.35 -25.00 19.71
C VAL A 940 11.76 -24.48 19.41
N LEU A 941 12.70 -25.41 19.35
CA LEU A 941 14.12 -25.19 19.07
C LEU A 941 14.43 -25.66 17.65
N ILE A 942 15.19 -24.86 16.89
CA ILE A 942 15.63 -25.23 15.54
C ILE A 942 16.83 -26.16 15.64
N VAL A 943 16.78 -27.25 14.88
CA VAL A 943 17.78 -28.32 14.87
C VAL A 943 18.56 -28.28 13.56
N ASP A 944 19.88 -28.36 13.66
CA ASP A 944 20.79 -28.43 12.51
C ASP A 944 21.72 -29.66 12.63
N GLU A 945 21.54 -30.59 11.70
CA GLU A 945 22.35 -31.81 11.52
C GLU A 945 23.57 -31.60 10.60
N SER A 946 23.79 -30.39 10.08
CA SER A 946 24.84 -30.12 9.10
C SER A 946 26.24 -30.46 9.65
N PRO A 947 27.10 -31.14 8.87
CA PRO A 947 28.32 -31.76 9.37
C PRO A 947 29.32 -30.71 9.90
N LEU A 948 29.65 -30.83 11.19
CA LEU A 948 30.58 -29.92 11.86
C LEU A 948 32.02 -30.33 11.59
N THR A 949 32.77 -29.49 10.87
CA THR A 949 34.17 -29.77 10.52
C THR A 949 35.10 -29.18 11.56
N ALA A 950 35.84 -30.02 12.30
CA ALA A 950 36.78 -29.55 13.32
C ALA A 950 37.91 -28.69 12.72
N THR A 951 38.15 -27.52 13.31
CA THR A 951 39.21 -26.58 12.86
C THR A 951 40.54 -26.77 13.58
N GLY A 952 40.55 -27.51 14.69
CA GLY A 952 41.74 -27.78 15.49
C GLY A 952 41.51 -28.89 16.52
N PRO A 953 42.55 -29.23 17.31
CA PRO A 953 42.44 -30.19 18.40
C PRO A 953 41.58 -29.64 19.55
N PRO A 954 40.88 -30.51 20.30
CA PRO A 954 40.15 -30.10 21.50
C PRO A 954 41.09 -29.56 22.58
N GLN A 955 40.64 -28.54 23.31
CA GLN A 955 41.40 -27.82 24.34
C GLN A 955 40.71 -27.96 25.70
N ARG A 956 41.45 -28.39 26.74
CA ARG A 956 40.96 -28.37 28.13
C ARG A 956 41.22 -27.00 28.77
N MET A 957 40.19 -26.39 29.34
CA MET A 957 40.25 -25.09 30.03
C MET A 957 39.19 -24.99 31.14
N GLY A 958 39.12 -23.87 31.85
CA GLY A 958 37.96 -23.55 32.69
C GLY A 958 36.78 -23.07 31.85
N LEU A 959 35.55 -23.29 32.33
CA LEU A 959 34.35 -22.77 31.67
C LEU A 959 34.35 -21.23 31.56
N GLY A 960 34.95 -20.53 32.54
CA GLY A 960 35.16 -19.08 32.48
C GLY A 960 36.05 -18.67 31.31
N ASP A 961 37.15 -19.40 31.09
CA ASP A 961 38.03 -19.19 29.93
C ASP A 961 37.27 -19.44 28.63
N ALA A 962 36.52 -20.54 28.55
CA ALA A 962 35.73 -20.90 27.38
C ALA A 962 34.69 -19.83 26.99
N LYS A 963 34.04 -19.20 27.98
CA LYS A 963 33.09 -18.08 27.77
C LYS A 963 33.75 -16.85 27.14
N THR A 964 35.06 -16.64 27.28
CA THR A 964 35.75 -15.51 26.62
C THR A 964 35.75 -15.63 25.09
N LEU A 965 35.50 -16.81 24.53
CA LEU A 965 35.35 -17.02 23.09
C LEU A 965 34.08 -16.35 22.53
N ALA A 966 32.99 -16.26 23.31
CA ALA A 966 31.78 -15.53 22.91
C ALA A 966 32.07 -14.02 22.79
N ALA A 967 32.85 -13.46 23.72
CA ALA A 967 33.31 -12.07 23.66
C ALA A 967 34.28 -11.79 22.49
N ALA A 968 34.78 -12.83 21.82
CA ALA A 968 35.54 -12.76 20.57
C ALA A 968 34.70 -13.06 19.32
N GLY A 969 33.36 -13.12 19.44
CA GLY A 969 32.44 -13.33 18.32
C GLY A 969 32.25 -14.80 17.91
N VAL A 970 32.67 -15.77 18.72
CA VAL A 970 32.50 -17.21 18.44
C VAL A 970 31.26 -17.73 19.16
N THR A 971 30.19 -18.08 18.42
CA THR A 971 28.98 -18.67 19.00
C THR A 971 29.33 -19.94 19.78
N ILE A 972 28.85 -20.04 21.02
CA ILE A 972 29.14 -21.18 21.91
C ILE A 972 27.94 -22.12 21.96
N TYR A 973 28.22 -23.42 21.84
CA TYR A 973 27.27 -24.50 22.10
C TYR A 973 27.80 -25.44 23.18
N VAL A 974 26.91 -26.06 23.96
CA VAL A 974 27.20 -26.90 25.12
C VAL A 974 26.60 -28.29 24.92
N HIS A 975 27.40 -29.34 25.13
CA HIS A 975 26.96 -30.72 24.94
C HIS A 975 25.90 -31.12 25.97
N GLU A 976 24.81 -31.77 25.53
CA GLU A 976 23.64 -32.09 26.38
C GLU A 976 24.01 -32.89 27.65
N HIS A 977 25.03 -33.74 27.57
CA HIS A 977 25.58 -34.49 28.71
C HIS A 977 26.14 -33.59 29.85
N PHE A 978 26.19 -32.25 29.72
CA PHE A 978 26.32 -31.43 30.93
C PHE A 978 25.16 -31.66 31.89
N ARG A 979 23.93 -31.89 31.43
CA ARG A 979 22.73 -32.10 32.27
C ARG A 979 22.93 -33.22 33.29
N SER A 980 23.55 -34.35 32.89
CA SER A 980 23.86 -35.48 33.78
C SER A 980 24.99 -35.22 34.79
N THR A 981 25.73 -34.12 34.66
CA THR A 981 26.76 -33.71 35.63
C THR A 981 26.22 -32.78 36.74
N LEU A 982 24.93 -32.41 36.70
CA LEU A 982 24.32 -31.45 37.60
C LEU A 982 23.34 -32.11 38.59
N THR A 983 23.18 -31.48 39.75
CA THR A 983 22.40 -32.00 40.87
C THR A 983 20.94 -31.48 40.90
N PHE A 984 20.43 -31.05 39.75
CA PHE A 984 19.07 -30.50 39.60
C PHE A 984 18.31 -31.30 38.53
N GLU A 985 17.07 -31.66 38.83
CA GLU A 985 16.18 -32.34 37.87
C GLU A 985 15.57 -31.32 36.89
N ASP A 986 15.36 -31.77 35.65
CA ASP A 986 14.64 -31.14 34.52
C ASP A 986 14.74 -29.60 34.34
N GLY A 987 15.69 -29.17 33.51
CA GLY A 987 15.76 -27.83 32.94
C GLY A 987 16.89 -27.68 31.91
N PRO A 988 16.94 -26.57 31.15
CA PRO A 988 18.03 -26.28 30.21
C PRO A 988 19.35 -25.98 30.94
N VAL A 989 20.49 -26.27 30.29
CA VAL A 989 21.83 -26.09 30.87
C VAL A 989 22.25 -24.61 30.84
N ILE A 990 21.80 -23.84 31.83
CA ILE A 990 22.17 -22.42 31.97
C ILE A 990 23.65 -22.30 32.38
N THR A 991 24.55 -21.92 31.47
CA THR A 991 26.00 -21.93 31.77
C THR A 991 26.43 -20.96 32.89
N SER A 992 25.58 -20.01 33.30
CA SER A 992 25.86 -19.08 34.41
C SER A 992 25.69 -19.71 35.80
N SER A 993 24.92 -20.81 35.95
CA SER A 993 24.94 -21.63 37.18
C SER A 993 26.19 -22.50 37.29
N LEU A 994 26.87 -22.66 36.15
CA LEU A 994 28.21 -23.19 35.90
C LEU A 994 29.34 -22.58 36.77
N PRO A 995 29.97 -23.24 37.77
CA PRO A 995 31.21 -22.70 38.34
C PRO A 995 32.23 -22.41 37.25
N SER A 996 32.87 -21.23 37.28
CA SER A 996 33.72 -20.78 36.17
C SER A 996 35.06 -21.53 36.11
N ASP A 997 35.45 -22.18 37.19
CA ASP A 997 36.61 -23.05 37.30
C ASP A 997 36.36 -24.50 36.86
N THR A 998 35.07 -24.89 36.67
CA THR A 998 34.64 -26.19 36.10
C THR A 998 35.48 -26.51 34.87
N LYS A 999 36.08 -27.71 34.86
CA LYS A 999 36.88 -28.15 33.72
C LYS A 999 35.99 -28.62 32.59
N VAL A 1000 36.32 -28.13 31.41
CA VAL A 1000 35.59 -28.36 30.17
C VAL A 1000 36.56 -28.63 29.04
N THR A 1001 36.12 -29.42 28.07
CA THR A 1001 36.84 -29.63 26.82
C THR A 1001 36.15 -28.84 25.71
N VAL A 1002 36.84 -27.88 25.11
CA VAL A 1002 36.33 -27.01 24.05
C VAL A 1002 36.89 -27.45 22.69
N ARG A 1003 36.04 -27.65 21.69
CA ARG A 1003 36.43 -27.95 20.31
C ARG A 1003 35.86 -26.89 19.37
N GLN A 1004 36.73 -26.18 18.65
CA GLN A 1004 36.28 -25.27 17.60
C GLN A 1004 35.97 -26.05 16.32
N VAL A 1005 34.83 -25.76 15.71
CA VAL A 1005 34.35 -26.37 14.46
C VAL A 1005 33.85 -25.29 13.51
N LYS A 1006 33.89 -25.55 12.21
CA LYS A 1006 33.14 -24.79 11.21
C LYS A 1006 31.84 -25.51 10.89
N THR A 1007 30.78 -24.72 10.80
CA THR A 1007 29.49 -25.16 10.28
C THR A 1007 29.52 -25.14 8.75
N GLN A 1008 28.84 -26.09 8.10
CA GLN A 1008 28.22 -25.79 6.82
C GLN A 1008 26.82 -25.27 7.17
N GLN A 1009 26.57 -23.97 7.02
CA GLN A 1009 25.30 -23.37 7.43
C GLN A 1009 24.32 -23.38 6.26
N HIS A 1010 23.28 -24.20 6.37
CA HIS A 1010 22.24 -24.37 5.35
C HIS A 1010 20.89 -23.72 5.71
N GLN A 1011 20.75 -23.16 6.92
CA GLN A 1011 19.55 -22.46 7.40
C GLN A 1011 19.78 -20.95 7.47
N ALA A 1012 18.74 -20.16 7.19
CA ALA A 1012 18.79 -18.70 7.24
C ALA A 1012 18.99 -18.17 8.68
N VAL A 1013 18.27 -18.75 9.64
CA VAL A 1013 18.39 -18.46 11.08
C VAL A 1013 19.51 -19.31 11.71
N GLN A 1014 20.14 -18.81 12.78
CA GLN A 1014 21.10 -19.61 13.56
C GLN A 1014 20.38 -20.64 14.45
N PRO A 1015 20.68 -21.94 14.33
CA PRO A 1015 19.97 -23.00 15.07
C PRO A 1015 20.33 -23.03 16.55
N GLU A 1016 19.33 -23.26 17.40
CA GLU A 1016 19.47 -23.48 18.83
C GLU A 1016 20.17 -24.81 19.17
N VAL A 1017 19.81 -25.88 18.46
CA VAL A 1017 20.31 -27.25 18.66
C VAL A 1017 21.19 -27.62 17.48
N ARG A 1018 22.43 -28.00 17.75
CA ARG A 1018 23.29 -28.68 16.76
C ARG A 1018 23.39 -30.16 17.08
N VAL A 1019 23.35 -31.00 16.06
CA VAL A 1019 23.36 -32.47 16.21
C VAL A 1019 24.60 -33.01 15.51
N TYR A 1020 25.52 -33.58 16.28
CA TYR A 1020 26.76 -34.11 15.74
C TYR A 1020 26.67 -35.63 15.51
N GLY A 1021 26.35 -36.00 14.28
CA GLY A 1021 26.43 -37.37 13.77
C GLY A 1021 27.89 -37.79 13.47
N GLY A 1022 28.69 -37.97 14.51
CA GLY A 1022 30.02 -38.59 14.36
C GLY A 1022 29.88 -40.01 13.81
N GLY A 1023 30.51 -40.31 12.66
CA GLY A 1023 30.26 -41.52 11.86
C GLY A 1023 30.79 -42.81 12.50
N GLY A 1024 30.11 -43.33 13.53
CA GLY A 1024 30.63 -44.45 14.33
C GLY A 1024 29.67 -45.19 15.25
N GLY A 1025 28.35 -45.09 15.04
CA GLY A 1025 27.34 -45.97 15.65
C GLY A 1025 27.04 -45.74 17.14
N GLY A 1026 25.91 -45.07 17.41
CA GLY A 1026 25.17 -45.30 18.67
C GLY A 1026 25.04 -44.15 19.67
N SER A 1027 25.27 -42.89 19.29
CA SER A 1027 24.64 -41.73 19.96
C SER A 1027 24.90 -40.42 19.20
N ASN A 1028 23.85 -39.76 18.74
CA ASN A 1028 23.96 -38.42 18.16
C ASN A 1028 24.10 -37.39 19.29
N GLY A 1029 25.23 -36.69 19.35
CA GLY A 1029 25.47 -35.66 20.37
C GLY A 1029 24.63 -34.41 20.07
N LYS A 1030 23.68 -34.08 20.95
CA LYS A 1030 22.97 -32.79 20.92
C LYS A 1030 23.81 -31.71 21.62
N TRP A 1031 23.79 -30.50 21.06
CA TRP A 1031 24.51 -29.34 21.56
C TRP A 1031 23.59 -28.12 21.59
N LEU A 1032 23.41 -27.50 22.76
CA LEU A 1032 22.55 -26.32 22.97
C LEU A 1032 23.35 -25.03 22.88
N ARG A 1033 22.84 -24.02 22.17
CA ARG A 1033 23.43 -22.67 22.13
C ARG A 1033 23.40 -22.00 23.51
N VAL A 1034 24.50 -21.38 23.92
CA VAL A 1034 24.62 -20.72 25.25
C VAL A 1034 23.75 -19.48 25.37
N ASP A 1035 23.63 -18.71 24.29
CA ASP A 1035 23.09 -17.35 24.29
C ASP A 1035 21.55 -17.28 24.41
N LEU A 1036 20.88 -18.43 24.55
CA LEU A 1036 19.43 -18.58 24.52
C LEU A 1036 18.68 -17.87 25.66
N PHE A 1037 19.38 -17.46 26.73
CA PHE A 1037 18.78 -16.78 27.89
C PHE A 1037 19.72 -15.71 28.46
N PRO A 1038 19.41 -14.44 28.21
CA PRO A 1038 19.13 -13.48 29.29
C PRO A 1038 17.69 -12.91 29.14
N SER A 1039 17.09 -12.22 30.10
CA SER A 1039 17.65 -11.53 31.27
C SER A 1039 16.73 -11.53 32.50
N GLY A 1040 17.31 -11.68 33.70
CA GLY A 1040 16.73 -11.10 34.93
C GLY A 1040 17.23 -9.67 35.16
N PRO A 1041 16.50 -8.80 35.86
CA PRO A 1041 16.78 -7.36 35.88
C PRO A 1041 18.10 -7.03 36.59
N THR A 1042 19.06 -6.49 35.85
CA THR A 1042 20.32 -5.96 36.42
C THR A 1042 20.64 -4.60 35.79
N ILE A 1043 20.37 -3.52 36.52
CA ILE A 1043 20.70 -2.16 36.10
C ILE A 1043 22.22 -1.94 36.21
N SER A 1044 22.90 -1.64 35.10
CA SER A 1044 24.22 -0.98 35.12
C SER A 1044 24.55 -0.33 33.78
N THR A 1045 24.63 1.00 33.77
CA THR A 1045 25.07 1.82 32.65
C THR A 1045 26.60 1.92 32.62
N ALA A 1046 27.25 1.26 31.66
CA ALA A 1046 28.69 1.39 31.42
C ALA A 1046 29.03 1.18 29.93
N THR A 1047 29.23 2.27 29.19
CA THR A 1047 29.55 2.23 27.75
C THR A 1047 31.05 1.97 27.51
N PRO A 1048 31.44 0.92 26.77
CA PRO A 1048 32.83 0.73 26.33
C PRO A 1048 33.06 1.40 24.97
N THR A 1049 33.78 2.53 24.95
CA THR A 1049 34.20 3.17 23.70
C THR A 1049 35.18 2.28 22.94
N THR A 1050 34.88 1.95 21.67
CA THR A 1050 35.82 1.27 20.76
C THR A 1050 35.98 2.07 19.47
N THR A 1051 37.18 2.09 18.91
CA THR A 1051 37.54 2.90 17.74
C THR A 1051 37.54 2.04 16.47
N PRO A 1052 36.77 2.40 15.42
CA PRO A 1052 36.74 1.61 14.19
C PRO A 1052 38.07 1.71 13.43
N THR A 1053 38.60 0.58 12.99
CA THR A 1053 39.75 0.51 12.06
C THR A 1053 39.22 0.31 10.64
N THR A 1054 39.65 1.15 9.70
CA THR A 1054 39.07 1.23 8.35
C THR A 1054 39.44 0.02 7.48
N ALA A 1055 38.44 -0.61 6.86
CA ALA A 1055 38.62 -1.58 5.78
C ALA A 1055 38.09 -0.99 4.47
N THR A 1056 38.88 -1.04 3.39
CA THR A 1056 38.52 -0.46 2.09
C THR A 1056 37.77 -1.48 1.23
N SER A 1057 36.63 -1.09 0.67
CA SER A 1057 35.86 -1.92 -0.26
C SER A 1057 36.26 -1.66 -1.73
N SER A 1058 36.00 -2.65 -2.59
CA SER A 1058 36.04 -2.53 -4.06
C SER A 1058 35.11 -3.59 -4.68
N PRO A 1059 34.48 -3.33 -5.84
CA PRO A 1059 33.30 -4.08 -6.26
C PRO A 1059 33.60 -5.33 -7.10
N ALA A 1060 32.86 -6.41 -6.81
CA ALA A 1060 32.62 -7.56 -7.68
C ALA A 1060 31.30 -8.23 -7.23
N GLY A 1061 30.57 -8.99 -8.06
CA GLY A 1061 30.83 -9.27 -9.48
C GLY A 1061 30.79 -10.77 -9.81
N ALA A 1062 29.59 -11.31 -10.00
CA ALA A 1062 29.25 -12.70 -10.38
C ALA A 1062 29.50 -13.80 -9.33
N ASP A 1063 28.77 -14.91 -9.55
CA ASP A 1063 28.78 -16.22 -8.89
C ASP A 1063 28.74 -16.28 -7.35
N GLY A 1064 27.56 -16.61 -6.83
CA GLY A 1064 27.29 -16.87 -5.41
C GLY A 1064 28.11 -18.04 -4.87
N THR A 1065 29.27 -17.72 -4.29
CA THR A 1065 30.10 -18.68 -3.56
C THR A 1065 29.40 -19.09 -2.27
N PRO A 1066 29.33 -20.39 -1.90
CA PRO A 1066 28.72 -20.83 -0.65
C PRO A 1066 29.29 -20.09 0.57
N ALA A 1067 28.41 -19.61 1.45
CA ALA A 1067 28.79 -18.77 2.59
C ALA A 1067 29.91 -19.41 3.42
N THR A 1068 30.95 -18.63 3.73
CA THR A 1068 32.15 -19.15 4.42
C THR A 1068 31.80 -19.58 5.84
N GLY A 1069 31.72 -20.90 6.05
CA GLY A 1069 31.24 -21.54 7.27
C GLY A 1069 31.68 -20.89 8.59
N THR A 1070 30.69 -20.51 9.39
CA THR A 1070 30.81 -19.87 10.69
C THR A 1070 31.61 -20.75 11.65
N THR A 1071 32.54 -20.16 12.40
CA THR A 1071 33.30 -20.89 13.43
C THR A 1071 32.53 -20.83 14.75
N VAL A 1072 32.28 -21.99 15.36
CA VAL A 1072 31.55 -22.12 16.63
C VAL A 1072 32.36 -22.97 17.62
N ALA A 1073 32.18 -22.71 18.91
CA ALA A 1073 32.88 -23.40 19.99
C ALA A 1073 31.97 -24.41 20.67
N LEU A 1074 32.30 -25.69 20.56
CA LEU A 1074 31.60 -26.81 21.17
C LEU A 1074 32.21 -27.12 22.55
N ILE A 1075 31.46 -26.95 23.64
CA ILE A 1075 31.92 -27.19 25.02
C ILE A 1075 31.36 -28.52 25.55
N CYS A 1076 32.25 -29.38 26.04
CA CYS A 1076 31.96 -30.66 26.67
C CYS A 1076 32.27 -30.66 28.17
N PRO A 1077 31.53 -31.44 28.98
CA PRO A 1077 31.93 -31.71 30.35
C PRO A 1077 33.22 -32.53 30.34
N ASP A 1078 34.12 -32.30 31.29
CA ASP A 1078 35.41 -33.02 31.35
C ASP A 1078 35.26 -34.41 31.98
N THR A 1079 34.54 -35.31 31.30
CA THR A 1079 34.31 -36.70 31.71
C THR A 1079 35.30 -37.67 31.03
N ASN A 1080 35.31 -38.92 31.49
CA ASN A 1080 36.05 -40.01 30.82
C ASN A 1080 35.21 -40.73 29.74
N GLU A 1081 33.99 -40.24 29.45
CA GLU A 1081 33.12 -40.85 28.45
C GLU A 1081 33.43 -40.34 27.04
N LYS A 1082 33.33 -41.23 26.03
CA LYS A 1082 33.48 -40.84 24.63
C LYS A 1082 32.22 -40.15 24.11
N LEU A 1083 32.02 -38.91 24.51
CA LEU A 1083 30.91 -38.07 24.04
C LEU A 1083 31.12 -37.68 22.56
N ALA A 1084 30.05 -37.73 21.77
CA ALA A 1084 30.09 -37.51 20.33
C ALA A 1084 30.57 -36.08 20.01
N GLY A 1085 31.61 -35.97 19.18
CA GLY A 1085 32.24 -34.69 18.82
C GLY A 1085 33.17 -34.10 19.87
N CYS A 1086 33.21 -34.62 21.11
CA CYS A 1086 34.02 -34.06 22.19
C CYS A 1086 35.53 -34.36 22.12
N GLY A 1087 35.95 -35.54 21.60
CA GLY A 1087 37.38 -35.87 21.68
C GLY A 1087 37.87 -37.22 21.18
N SER A 1088 37.23 -37.84 20.17
CA SER A 1088 37.92 -38.85 19.36
C SER A 1088 38.73 -38.18 18.23
N THR A 1089 39.88 -38.78 17.90
CA THR A 1089 40.68 -38.48 16.70
C THR A 1089 40.19 -39.23 15.45
N ASP A 1090 39.22 -40.12 15.65
CA ASP A 1090 38.43 -40.85 14.66
C ASP A 1090 37.01 -40.26 14.64
#